data_AF-A0A502XT06-F1
#
_entry.id   AF-A0A502XT06-F1
#
_cell.length_a   1.000
_cell.length_b   1.000
_cell.length_c   1.000
_cell.angle_alpha   90.00
_cell.angle_beta   90.00
_cell.angle_gamma   90.00
#
_symmetry.space_group_name_H-M   'P 1'
#
loop_
_entity.id
_entity.type
_entity.pdbx_description
1 polymer ?
#
loop_
_entity_poly.entity_id
_entity_poly.type
_entity_poly.pdbx_seq_one_letter_code
_entity_poly.pdbx_strand_id
1 'polypeptide(L)'
;MTMPQLNTNRSRDLSQPLDKLGRDERMKAASDQLRGTIAAGLAEELTAAVPGDDIKLMKFHGLYQQDDRDIRDERRRQKLEPDYTFMARIRLPGGVCSPSQWLKLDELGRAYAGETLRLTTRQTFQLHRVKKQNLRATMQGLRDVLLDTKAACGDDSRGVMCSVNPQLSTLHAEVYALAKRASDHAIPKTAAYREIWYGEERTEVSGPEEPLYGRTYMPRKFKIGFVIPPINDIDVYAQDLGFIAIAANGKLEGFNIAIGGGMGRTDQAPKTYPRLADVIGFADVDKVLQVCDAVMQVQRDYGDRIDRGHARFKYTIDDKGLDWIKAEIEARLGFSLAAARSYEFISNGDPIGWTRGEDGREHCTLFIENGRIIGTVMDGLRAIARIHEGTFRITPNQNLIIADIAPEARPDIEVLMKEFGLDRLNRASGLRLNSMACVALPTCGLAMAESERYLPNLIGSIDAILAAHGLTDEPITIRMTGCPNGCARPYIAEIALTGRAPGKYNLYLGGGFHGQRLNKMVLENVGEAAILDMLAKVIAHFATDRRSHERFGDFAIRAGYVAEVKEAGISTTDASRSNRKDEIMSLQLGQIAPDFEQQSTQGKIRFHEWLGNSWGIFFSHPKNFTPVCTTELAEVARLKPEWDKRGVKPLGLSVDDVEAHNLWEKDIEETQGHALNFPMLADTDKKVANLYGMIHAETDPNVTVRAVYVIDPTKKIRLSLTYPPSAGRNFSEILRAIDSLQLTDDQKVSTPVNWEPGQPVIISPSLSNEQAKERFPQGWKELRPYLRMVQLLN
;
A
#
# COMPACT_ATOMS: atom_id res chain seq x y z
N MET A 1 -24.37 0.90 -35.22
CA MET A 1 -24.84 -0.19 -34.33
C MET A 1 -24.85 0.35 -32.92
N THR A 2 -26.02 0.54 -32.32
CA THR A 2 -26.15 0.91 -30.91
C THR A 2 -25.65 -0.26 -30.07
N MET A 3 -24.53 -0.06 -29.35
CA MET A 3 -24.02 -1.06 -28.40
C MET A 3 -25.14 -1.38 -27.39
N PRO A 4 -25.29 -2.65 -26.98
CA PRO A 4 -26.20 -2.99 -25.89
C PRO A 4 -25.77 -2.17 -24.66
N GLN A 5 -26.72 -1.47 -24.03
CA GLN A 5 -26.52 -0.86 -22.72
C GLN A 5 -26.24 -2.00 -21.72
N LEU A 6 -24.99 -2.43 -21.63
CA LEU A 6 -24.50 -3.14 -20.47
C LEU A 6 -24.79 -2.22 -19.29
N ASN A 7 -25.54 -2.72 -18.31
CA ASN A 7 -25.91 -1.97 -17.12
C ASN A 7 -24.63 -1.76 -16.29
N THR A 8 -23.83 -0.75 -16.67
CA THR A 8 -22.53 -0.49 -16.07
C THR A 8 -22.74 -0.08 -14.63
N ASN A 9 -22.20 -0.85 -13.68
CA ASN A 9 -22.27 -0.49 -12.27
C ASN A 9 -21.51 0.82 -11.99
N ARG A 10 -22.25 1.90 -11.70
CA ARG A 10 -21.74 3.23 -11.36
C ARG A 10 -21.84 3.60 -9.88
N SER A 11 -22.18 2.64 -9.02
CA SER A 11 -22.46 2.87 -7.60
C SER A 11 -21.27 3.36 -6.77
N ARG A 12 -20.06 3.40 -7.35
CA ARG A 12 -18.80 3.72 -6.66
C ARG A 12 -18.02 4.85 -7.33
N ASP A 13 -18.53 5.41 -8.42
CA ASP A 13 -17.80 6.34 -9.28
C ASP A 13 -18.23 7.80 -9.09
N LEU A 14 -17.73 8.70 -9.96
CA LEU A 14 -17.97 10.14 -9.87
C LEU A 14 -19.44 10.56 -10.02
N SER A 15 -20.31 9.68 -10.53
CA SER A 15 -21.76 9.94 -10.65
C SER A 15 -22.49 9.98 -9.31
N GLN A 16 -21.88 9.45 -8.24
CA GLN A 16 -22.49 9.44 -6.92
C GLN A 16 -22.42 10.81 -6.24
N PRO A 17 -23.42 11.17 -5.41
CA PRO A 17 -23.38 12.36 -4.57
C PRO A 17 -22.10 12.45 -3.73
N LEU A 18 -21.53 13.65 -3.59
CA LEU A 18 -20.24 13.89 -2.93
C LEU A 18 -20.20 13.41 -1.47
N ASP A 19 -21.32 13.48 -0.76
CA ASP A 19 -21.47 12.99 0.62
C ASP A 19 -21.34 11.46 0.72
N LYS A 20 -21.67 10.73 -0.34
CA LYS A 20 -21.53 9.27 -0.44
C LYS A 20 -20.13 8.81 -0.88
N LEU A 21 -19.28 9.71 -1.37
CA LEU A 21 -17.91 9.40 -1.76
C LEU A 21 -16.98 9.27 -0.54
N GLY A 22 -15.74 8.82 -0.77
CA GLY A 22 -14.73 8.69 0.28
C GLY A 22 -14.32 10.04 0.88
N ARG A 23 -13.74 10.02 2.09
CA ARG A 23 -13.26 11.23 2.79
C ARG A 23 -12.31 12.07 1.93
N ASP A 24 -11.43 11.43 1.16
CA ASP A 24 -10.44 12.12 0.34
C ASP A 24 -11.10 12.88 -0.82
N GLU A 25 -12.25 12.42 -1.31
CA GLU A 25 -13.02 13.12 -2.36
C GLU A 25 -13.67 14.39 -1.82
N ARG A 26 -14.29 14.31 -0.63
CA ARG A 26 -14.86 15.48 0.06
C ARG A 26 -13.80 16.52 0.39
N MET A 27 -12.65 16.06 0.87
CA MET A 27 -11.50 16.92 1.17
C MET A 27 -11.02 17.67 -0.09
N LYS A 28 -10.83 16.97 -1.22
CA LYS A 28 -10.47 17.62 -2.50
C LYS A 28 -11.53 18.65 -2.92
N ALA A 29 -12.81 18.28 -2.89
CA ALA A 29 -13.89 19.16 -3.30
C ALA A 29 -14.01 20.43 -2.44
N ALA A 30 -13.67 20.34 -1.15
CA ALA A 30 -13.71 21.45 -0.19
C ALA A 30 -12.42 22.30 -0.16
N SER A 31 -11.37 21.88 -0.87
CA SER A 31 -10.04 22.49 -0.77
C SER A 31 -9.82 23.78 -1.57
N ASP A 32 -10.86 24.32 -2.23
CA ASP A 32 -10.73 25.44 -3.18
C ASP A 32 -9.59 25.21 -4.20
N GLN A 33 -9.71 24.10 -4.96
CA GLN A 33 -8.72 23.65 -5.96
C GLN A 33 -7.31 23.50 -5.35
N LEU A 34 -7.23 22.71 -4.28
CA LEU A 34 -5.99 22.31 -3.60
C LEU A 34 -5.31 23.38 -2.74
N ARG A 35 -5.91 24.56 -2.56
CA ARG A 35 -5.39 25.60 -1.66
C ARG A 35 -5.45 25.17 -0.20
N GLY A 36 -6.59 24.62 0.21
CA GLY A 36 -6.87 24.21 1.59
C GLY A 36 -6.56 25.33 2.58
N THR A 37 -5.86 24.97 3.65
CA THR A 37 -5.31 25.93 4.63
C THR A 37 -3.79 26.00 4.57
N ILE A 38 -3.16 25.49 3.49
CA ILE A 38 -1.72 25.26 3.39
C ILE A 38 -0.94 26.56 3.67
N ALA A 39 -1.32 27.67 3.05
CA ALA A 39 -0.61 28.94 3.22
C ALA A 39 -0.61 29.42 4.68
N ALA A 40 -1.74 29.28 5.38
CA ALA A 40 -1.85 29.60 6.80
C ALA A 40 -1.05 28.62 7.68
N GLY A 41 -1.14 27.32 7.40
CA GLY A 41 -0.39 26.28 8.14
C GLY A 41 1.13 26.37 7.99
N LEU A 42 1.62 26.93 6.88
CA LEU A 42 3.04 27.24 6.67
C LEU A 42 3.51 28.45 7.50
N ALA A 43 2.63 29.40 7.79
CA ALA A 43 2.94 30.59 8.60
C ALA A 43 2.87 30.33 10.11
N GLU A 44 2.17 29.28 10.53
CA GLU A 44 2.07 28.87 11.93
C GLU A 44 3.42 28.32 12.44
N GLU A 45 3.94 28.80 13.56
CA GLU A 45 5.26 28.40 14.08
C GLU A 45 5.19 27.44 15.27
N LEU A 46 4.00 27.23 15.85
CA LEU A 46 3.82 26.37 17.04
C LEU A 46 4.17 24.88 16.83
N THR A 47 4.23 24.40 15.59
CA THR A 47 4.57 23.01 15.24
C THR A 47 5.36 22.94 13.95
N ALA A 48 6.28 21.98 13.83
CA ALA A 48 6.96 21.69 12.57
C ALA A 48 6.09 20.99 11.50
N ALA A 49 4.86 20.59 11.84
CA ALA A 49 3.88 19.98 10.92
C ALA A 49 2.98 21.02 10.23
N VAL A 50 2.20 20.55 9.24
CA VAL A 50 0.99 21.23 8.75
C VAL A 50 -0.27 20.54 9.31
N PRO A 51 -1.37 21.29 9.51
CA PRO A 51 -2.55 20.77 10.19
C PRO A 51 -3.47 19.92 9.30
N GLY A 52 -4.23 19.03 9.92
CA GLY A 52 -5.44 18.43 9.34
C GLY A 52 -5.27 17.80 7.94
N ASP A 53 -6.13 18.22 7.02
CA ASP A 53 -6.20 17.69 5.66
C ASP A 53 -5.07 18.23 4.73
N ASP A 54 -4.35 19.28 5.15
CA ASP A 54 -3.23 19.85 4.37
C ASP A 54 -2.11 18.84 4.16
N ILE A 55 -1.89 17.90 5.10
CA ILE A 55 -0.95 16.80 4.95
C ILE A 55 -1.26 15.97 3.67
N LYS A 56 -2.54 15.82 3.33
CA LYS A 56 -2.95 15.14 2.09
C LYS A 56 -2.94 16.07 0.89
N LEU A 57 -3.37 17.33 1.03
CA LEU A 57 -3.38 18.30 -0.06
C LEU A 57 -1.98 18.64 -0.57
N MET A 58 -1.01 18.78 0.33
CA MET A 58 0.40 19.02 -0.02
C MET A 58 0.96 17.94 -0.96
N LYS A 59 0.38 16.73 -0.98
CA LYS A 59 0.77 15.70 -1.96
C LYS A 59 0.50 16.14 -3.39
N PHE A 60 -0.51 16.93 -3.69
CA PHE A 60 -0.74 17.44 -5.04
C PHE A 60 0.31 18.48 -5.45
N HIS A 61 0.93 19.14 -4.46
CA HIS A 61 2.07 20.03 -4.60
C HIS A 61 3.41 19.28 -4.47
N GLY A 62 3.45 17.96 -4.71
CA GLY A 62 4.70 17.20 -4.73
C GLY A 62 5.32 16.90 -3.36
N LEU A 63 4.65 17.25 -2.27
CA LEU A 63 5.20 17.21 -0.91
C LEU A 63 4.59 16.09 -0.05
N TYR A 64 5.42 15.42 0.73
CA TYR A 64 4.98 14.52 1.80
C TYR A 64 5.53 15.04 3.12
N GLN A 65 4.65 15.32 4.09
CA GLN A 65 5.09 15.39 5.47
C GLN A 65 5.59 14.01 5.91
N GLN A 66 6.77 14.00 6.51
CA GLN A 66 7.49 12.86 7.04
C GLN A 66 8.00 13.23 8.44
N ASP A 67 8.65 12.29 9.07
CA ASP A 67 9.39 12.48 10.30
C ASP A 67 10.52 11.45 10.36
N ASP A 68 11.52 11.70 11.19
CA ASP A 68 12.59 10.73 11.41
C ASP A 68 12.12 9.61 12.37
N ARG A 69 11.86 8.44 11.79
CA ARG A 69 11.38 7.28 12.53
C ARG A 69 12.45 6.59 13.38
N ASP A 70 13.73 6.85 13.16
CA ASP A 70 14.79 6.26 13.98
C ASP A 70 14.78 6.86 15.39
N ILE A 71 14.43 8.16 15.53
CA ILE A 71 14.38 8.86 16.83
C ILE A 71 12.95 9.11 17.34
N ARG A 72 11.92 8.68 16.61
CA ARG A 72 10.50 8.95 16.96
C ARG A 72 10.14 8.45 18.35
N ASP A 73 10.54 7.23 18.71
CA ASP A 73 10.22 6.65 20.01
C ASP A 73 10.94 7.36 21.17
N GLU A 74 12.18 7.81 20.94
CA GLU A 74 12.93 8.63 21.89
C GLU A 74 12.22 9.97 22.14
N ARG A 75 11.88 10.69 21.08
CA ARG A 75 11.15 11.97 21.15
C ARG A 75 9.81 11.84 21.84
N ARG A 76 9.06 10.76 21.56
CA ARG A 76 7.78 10.45 22.23
C ARG A 76 7.97 10.31 23.74
N ARG A 77 9.02 9.61 24.20
CA ARG A 77 9.34 9.47 25.64
C ARG A 77 9.67 10.81 26.30
N GLN A 78 10.29 11.73 25.54
CA GLN A 78 10.58 13.10 25.97
C GLN A 78 9.36 14.05 25.84
N LYS A 79 8.20 13.55 25.40
CA LYS A 79 6.99 14.35 25.11
C LYS A 79 7.21 15.44 24.05
N LEU A 80 8.19 15.25 23.17
CA LEU A 80 8.43 16.11 22.01
C LEU A 80 7.56 15.65 20.85
N GLU A 81 7.16 16.58 19.98
CA GLU A 81 6.56 16.22 18.69
C GLU A 81 7.56 15.40 17.85
N PRO A 82 7.09 14.56 16.91
CA PRO A 82 7.97 13.92 15.92
C PRO A 82 8.89 14.95 15.25
N ASP A 83 10.09 14.55 14.87
CA ASP A 83 10.98 15.46 14.13
C ASP A 83 10.48 15.62 12.69
N TYR A 84 9.44 16.43 12.52
CA TYR A 84 8.77 16.59 11.25
C TYR A 84 9.72 17.20 10.21
N THR A 85 9.65 16.60 9.02
CA THR A 85 10.34 17.06 7.82
C THR A 85 9.42 16.80 6.63
N PHE A 86 9.85 17.23 5.46
CA PHE A 86 9.12 17.04 4.22
C PHE A 86 10.03 16.41 3.19
N MET A 87 9.45 15.53 2.38
CA MET A 87 10.03 15.14 1.10
C MET A 87 9.37 15.95 -0.01
N ALA A 88 10.20 16.58 -0.84
CA ALA A 88 9.79 17.19 -2.10
C ALA A 88 10.20 16.29 -3.26
N ARG A 89 9.25 15.97 -4.13
CA ARG A 89 9.51 15.22 -5.36
C ARG A 89 9.37 16.13 -6.56
N ILE A 90 10.38 16.14 -7.41
CA ILE A 90 10.40 16.99 -8.60
C ILE A 90 9.60 16.34 -9.74
N ARG A 91 8.95 17.15 -10.56
CA ARG A 91 8.38 16.72 -11.84
C ARG A 91 9.46 16.87 -12.91
N LEU A 92 9.91 15.74 -13.46
CA LEU A 92 11.00 15.69 -14.44
C LEU A 92 10.64 14.69 -15.55
N PRO A 93 9.92 15.11 -16.61
CA PRO A 93 9.49 14.21 -17.68
C PRO A 93 10.70 13.49 -18.29
N GLY A 94 10.64 12.16 -18.40
CA GLY A 94 11.74 11.35 -18.95
C GLY A 94 13.07 11.43 -18.19
N GLY A 95 13.12 12.07 -17.02
CA GLY A 95 14.34 12.20 -16.22
C GLY A 95 15.45 13.03 -16.82
N VAL A 96 15.17 13.92 -17.78
CA VAL A 96 16.21 14.75 -18.41
C VAL A 96 16.46 16.00 -17.57
N CYS A 97 17.71 16.21 -17.17
CA CYS A 97 18.16 17.29 -16.30
C CYS A 97 19.38 17.98 -16.93
N SER A 98 19.35 19.31 -17.05
CA SER A 98 20.52 20.08 -17.48
C SER A 98 21.60 20.13 -16.38
N PRO A 99 22.86 20.43 -16.73
CA PRO A 99 23.91 20.67 -15.73
C PRO A 99 23.58 21.82 -14.76
N SER A 100 22.96 22.90 -15.24
CA SER A 100 22.50 24.01 -14.37
C SER A 100 21.39 23.59 -13.40
N GLN A 101 20.44 22.77 -13.86
CA GLN A 101 19.41 22.17 -13.00
C GLN A 101 20.04 21.26 -11.96
N TRP A 102 21.03 20.43 -12.36
CA TRP A 102 21.77 19.58 -11.44
C TRP A 102 22.46 20.39 -10.34
N LEU A 103 23.19 21.44 -10.71
CA LEU A 103 23.89 22.31 -9.75
C LEU A 103 22.92 22.98 -8.78
N LYS A 104 21.75 23.41 -9.24
CA LYS A 104 20.71 23.95 -8.35
C LYS A 104 20.12 22.89 -7.42
N LEU A 105 19.93 21.66 -7.89
CA LEU A 105 19.49 20.54 -7.06
C LEU A 105 20.53 20.15 -6.01
N ASP A 106 21.82 20.13 -6.35
CA ASP A 106 22.92 19.93 -5.41
C ASP A 106 22.94 21.04 -4.34
N GLU A 107 22.82 22.30 -4.74
CA GLU A 107 22.74 23.46 -3.84
C GLU A 107 21.58 23.33 -2.85
N LEU A 108 20.36 23.07 -3.34
CA LEU A 108 19.17 22.87 -2.49
C LEU A 108 19.30 21.62 -1.61
N GLY A 109 19.90 20.56 -2.15
CA GLY A 109 20.18 19.32 -1.43
C GLY A 109 21.05 19.56 -0.20
N ARG A 110 22.11 20.34 -0.37
CA ARG A 110 23.03 20.73 0.72
C ARG A 110 22.40 21.72 1.69
N ALA A 111 21.72 22.74 1.17
CA ALA A 111 21.15 23.79 2.00
C ALA A 111 19.98 23.29 2.86
N TYR A 112 19.11 22.44 2.30
CA TYR A 112 17.80 22.16 2.91
C TYR A 112 17.44 20.67 3.00
N ALA A 113 18.12 19.76 2.30
CA ALA A 113 17.67 18.37 2.15
C ALA A 113 18.63 17.33 2.76
N GLY A 114 19.38 17.73 3.79
CA GLY A 114 20.30 16.85 4.52
C GLY A 114 21.47 16.33 3.67
N GLU A 115 21.93 17.12 2.70
CA GLU A 115 23.11 16.83 1.86
C GLU A 115 23.00 15.54 1.05
N THR A 116 21.78 15.21 0.58
CA THR A 116 21.55 14.07 -0.29
C THR A 116 20.57 14.37 -1.41
N LEU A 117 20.70 13.63 -2.50
CA LEU A 117 19.68 13.50 -3.53
C LEU A 117 19.27 12.03 -3.66
N ARG A 118 18.00 11.80 -4.00
CA ARG A 118 17.49 10.45 -4.27
C ARG A 118 16.92 10.38 -5.68
N LEU A 119 17.64 9.74 -6.60
CA LEU A 119 17.10 9.30 -7.89
C LEU A 119 15.96 8.32 -7.64
N THR A 120 14.98 8.18 -8.53
CA THR A 120 13.81 7.35 -8.22
C THR A 120 13.44 6.41 -9.36
N THR A 121 12.61 5.41 -9.04
CA THR A 121 11.98 4.49 -9.97
C THR A 121 11.07 5.13 -11.03
N ARG A 122 10.95 6.46 -10.99
CA ARG A 122 10.16 7.26 -11.93
C ARG A 122 10.94 8.43 -12.52
N GLN A 123 12.26 8.27 -12.67
CA GLN A 123 13.10 9.20 -13.40
C GLN A 123 13.04 10.62 -12.85
N THR A 124 13.13 10.75 -11.53
CA THR A 124 13.13 12.07 -10.87
C THR A 124 13.90 12.02 -9.56
N PHE A 125 14.09 13.19 -8.96
CA PHE A 125 14.71 13.39 -7.67
C PHE A 125 13.68 13.47 -6.54
N GLN A 126 14.08 13.00 -5.36
CA GLN A 126 13.48 13.36 -4.08
C GLN A 126 14.50 14.09 -3.21
N LEU A 127 14.08 15.22 -2.65
CA LEU A 127 14.76 15.96 -1.58
C LEU A 127 14.08 15.55 -0.28
N HIS A 128 14.80 14.88 0.63
CA HIS A 128 14.27 14.49 1.93
C HIS A 128 14.73 15.47 3.02
N ARG A 129 14.13 15.41 4.21
CA ARG A 129 14.56 16.19 5.39
C ARG A 129 14.37 17.71 5.27
N VAL A 130 13.61 18.19 4.30
CA VAL A 130 13.30 19.62 4.16
C VAL A 130 12.43 20.07 5.32
N LYS A 131 12.88 21.04 6.12
CA LYS A 131 12.11 21.59 7.24
C LYS A 131 10.98 22.51 6.73
N LYS A 132 9.90 22.64 7.51
CA LYS A 132 8.71 23.40 7.11
C LYS A 132 9.04 24.83 6.65
N GLN A 133 9.87 25.55 7.41
CA GLN A 133 10.26 26.92 7.08
C GLN A 133 11.05 27.05 5.75
N ASN A 134 11.67 25.96 5.29
CA ASN A 134 12.50 25.95 4.09
C ASN A 134 11.73 25.50 2.83
N LEU A 135 10.46 25.12 2.96
CA LEU A 135 9.67 24.62 1.83
C LEU A 135 9.51 25.68 0.73
N ARG A 136 9.17 26.93 1.09
CA ARG A 136 9.02 28.01 0.10
C ARG A 136 10.34 28.30 -0.61
N ALA A 137 11.43 28.45 0.14
CA ALA A 137 12.77 28.66 -0.43
C ALA A 137 13.18 27.51 -1.36
N THR A 138 12.86 26.26 -1.00
CA THR A 138 13.12 25.10 -1.86
C THR A 138 12.34 25.18 -3.17
N MET A 139 11.04 25.49 -3.13
CA MET A 139 10.21 25.60 -4.34
C MET A 139 10.60 26.78 -5.23
N GLN A 140 11.01 27.90 -4.63
CA GLN A 140 11.51 29.07 -5.35
C GLN A 140 12.85 28.77 -6.02
N GLY A 141 13.78 28.10 -5.32
CA GLY A 141 15.05 27.69 -5.93
C GLY A 141 14.88 26.71 -7.10
N LEU A 142 13.87 25.83 -7.05
CA LEU A 142 13.53 24.98 -8.20
C LEU A 142 13.01 25.81 -9.39
N ARG A 143 12.20 26.85 -9.12
CA ARG A 143 11.67 27.76 -10.14
C ARG A 143 12.79 28.46 -10.92
N ASP A 144 13.88 28.83 -10.26
CA ASP A 144 15.03 29.53 -10.89
C ASP A 144 15.64 28.75 -12.06
N VAL A 145 15.47 27.43 -12.08
CA VAL A 145 15.95 26.53 -13.14
C VAL A 145 14.81 25.81 -13.87
N LEU A 146 13.60 26.39 -13.84
CA LEU A 146 12.40 25.92 -14.51
C LEU A 146 11.96 24.50 -14.07
N LEU A 147 12.26 24.13 -12.83
CA LEU A 147 11.77 22.91 -12.19
C LEU A 147 10.58 23.21 -11.27
N ASP A 148 9.71 22.22 -11.10
CA ASP A 148 8.60 22.27 -10.15
C ASP A 148 8.32 20.90 -9.54
N THR A 149 7.37 20.85 -8.61
CA THR A 149 6.94 19.60 -7.95
C THR A 149 5.46 19.29 -8.20
N LYS A 150 4.81 20.03 -9.11
CA LYS A 150 3.38 19.88 -9.43
C LYS A 150 3.12 18.46 -9.94
N ALA A 151 2.06 17.82 -9.47
CA ALA A 151 1.66 16.49 -9.92
C ALA A 151 2.77 15.41 -9.81
N ALA A 152 3.85 15.66 -9.06
CA ALA A 152 4.83 14.61 -8.77
C ALA A 152 4.23 13.51 -7.87
N CYS A 153 3.14 13.85 -7.17
CA CYS A 153 2.54 13.11 -6.08
C CYS A 153 1.00 13.07 -6.22
N GLY A 154 0.19 13.35 -5.20
CA GLY A 154 -1.28 13.51 -5.37
C GLY A 154 -2.10 12.34 -5.92
N ASP A 155 -3.38 12.65 -6.18
CA ASP A 155 -4.33 11.89 -7.01
C ASP A 155 -4.53 12.61 -8.35
N ASP A 156 -3.44 12.67 -9.12
CA ASP A 156 -3.31 13.32 -10.42
C ASP A 156 -2.35 12.49 -11.31
N SER A 157 -1.97 13.03 -12.47
CA SER A 157 -0.95 12.45 -13.34
C SER A 157 0.44 12.55 -12.69
N ARG A 158 1.00 11.40 -12.30
CA ARG A 158 2.40 11.31 -11.86
C ARG A 158 3.33 11.73 -12.99
N GLY A 159 4.56 12.12 -12.63
CA GLY A 159 5.66 12.33 -13.58
C GLY A 159 5.72 11.24 -14.65
N VAL A 160 5.68 11.68 -15.91
CA VAL A 160 5.67 10.83 -17.11
C VAL A 160 7.06 10.27 -17.35
N MET A 161 7.14 8.95 -17.51
CA MET A 161 8.40 8.28 -17.82
C MET A 161 8.61 8.15 -19.33
N CYS A 162 9.86 8.06 -19.74
CA CYS A 162 10.29 7.80 -21.11
C CYS A 162 11.53 6.90 -21.06
N SER A 163 11.64 5.92 -21.96
CA SER A 163 12.85 5.12 -22.08
C SER A 163 14.09 5.99 -22.18
N VAL A 164 15.16 5.61 -21.48
CA VAL A 164 16.46 6.27 -21.54
C VAL A 164 17.36 5.46 -22.46
N ASN A 165 17.19 5.67 -23.76
CA ASN A 165 18.00 5.01 -24.78
C ASN A 165 18.84 6.04 -25.55
N PRO A 166 20.03 6.40 -25.04
CA PRO A 166 20.89 7.34 -25.71
C PRO A 166 21.50 6.81 -27.02
N GLN A 167 21.49 5.49 -27.26
CA GLN A 167 22.04 4.93 -28.50
C GLN A 167 21.16 5.24 -29.73
N LEU A 168 19.85 5.34 -29.53
CA LEU A 168 18.86 5.68 -30.55
C LEU A 168 18.52 7.18 -30.50
N SER A 169 19.53 8.06 -30.57
CA SER A 169 19.41 9.50 -30.31
C SER A 169 18.20 10.15 -31.00
N THR A 170 17.95 9.87 -32.28
CA THR A 170 16.87 10.46 -33.08
C THR A 170 15.50 9.97 -32.62
N LEU A 171 15.27 8.66 -32.58
CA LEU A 171 13.99 8.08 -32.16
C LEU A 171 13.69 8.42 -30.69
N HIS A 172 14.70 8.35 -29.83
CA HIS A 172 14.59 8.74 -28.44
C HIS A 172 14.19 10.21 -28.30
N ALA A 173 14.79 11.12 -29.07
CA ALA A 173 14.43 12.54 -29.03
C ALA A 173 12.96 12.78 -29.42
N GLU A 174 12.45 12.09 -30.44
CA GLU A 174 11.05 12.19 -30.87
C GLU A 174 10.08 11.70 -29.78
N VAL A 175 10.35 10.52 -29.21
CA VAL A 175 9.52 9.93 -28.15
C VAL A 175 9.60 10.75 -26.85
N TYR A 176 10.78 11.26 -26.49
CA TYR A 176 10.97 12.13 -25.34
C TYR A 176 10.18 13.45 -25.48
N ALA A 177 10.20 14.07 -26.66
CA ALA A 177 9.41 15.26 -26.94
C ALA A 177 7.91 15.02 -26.71
N LEU A 178 7.40 13.86 -27.13
CA LEU A 178 6.01 13.46 -26.90
C LEU A 178 5.72 13.19 -25.42
N ALA A 179 6.62 12.51 -24.71
CA ALA A 179 6.50 12.26 -23.27
C ALA A 179 6.47 13.58 -22.46
N LYS A 180 7.31 14.55 -22.84
CA LYS A 180 7.32 15.89 -22.24
C LYS A 180 6.00 16.62 -22.52
N ARG A 181 5.54 16.63 -23.78
CA ARG A 181 4.24 17.22 -24.15
C ARG A 181 3.08 16.59 -23.39
N ALA A 182 3.07 15.26 -23.26
CA ALA A 182 2.06 14.54 -22.48
C ALA A 182 2.10 14.92 -20.99
N SER A 183 3.29 15.09 -20.41
CA SER A 183 3.44 15.58 -19.03
C SER A 183 2.89 16.99 -18.86
N ASP A 184 3.31 17.93 -19.71
CA ASP A 184 2.88 19.33 -19.64
C ASP A 184 1.38 19.49 -19.93
N HIS A 185 0.83 18.62 -20.78
CA HIS A 185 -0.61 18.52 -21.04
C HIS A 185 -1.37 18.02 -19.80
N ALA A 186 -0.91 16.92 -19.20
CA ALA A 186 -1.64 16.22 -18.15
C ALA A 186 -1.57 16.86 -16.76
N ILE A 187 -0.70 17.85 -16.49
CA ILE A 187 -0.66 18.47 -15.15
C ILE A 187 -1.95 19.28 -14.84
N PRO A 188 -2.36 19.33 -13.56
CA PRO A 188 -3.37 20.26 -13.06
C PRO A 188 -3.17 21.71 -13.52
N LYS A 189 -4.26 22.41 -13.81
CA LYS A 189 -4.25 23.80 -14.32
C LYS A 189 -4.50 24.85 -13.24
N THR A 190 -4.84 24.45 -12.01
CA THR A 190 -5.04 25.34 -10.87
C THR A 190 -3.86 26.28 -10.63
N ALA A 191 -4.18 27.50 -10.19
CA ALA A 191 -3.19 28.50 -9.79
C ALA A 191 -2.66 28.28 -8.36
N ALA A 192 -3.27 27.39 -7.56
CA ALA A 192 -2.94 27.17 -6.15
C ALA A 192 -1.44 26.98 -5.87
N TYR A 193 -0.72 26.28 -6.75
CA TYR A 193 0.72 26.08 -6.60
C TYR A 193 1.50 27.40 -6.66
N ARG A 194 1.16 28.28 -7.61
CA ARG A 194 1.85 29.57 -7.79
C ARG A 194 1.52 30.53 -6.65
N GLU A 195 0.27 30.55 -6.22
CA GLU A 195 -0.18 31.37 -5.09
C GLU A 195 0.53 30.97 -3.79
N ILE A 196 0.56 29.67 -3.46
CA ILE A 196 1.12 29.19 -2.18
C ILE A 196 2.64 29.29 -2.14
N TRP A 197 3.31 28.87 -3.21
CA TRP A 197 4.77 28.67 -3.20
C TRP A 197 5.54 29.87 -3.75
N TYR A 198 4.91 30.67 -4.62
CA TYR A 198 5.54 31.83 -5.24
C TYR A 198 4.95 33.16 -4.78
N GLY A 199 3.84 33.15 -4.04
CA GLY A 199 3.20 34.37 -3.55
C GLY A 199 2.54 35.19 -4.67
N GLU A 200 2.21 34.56 -5.80
CA GLU A 200 1.50 35.22 -6.89
C GLU A 200 0.05 35.51 -6.48
N GLU A 201 -0.47 36.67 -6.89
CA GLU A 201 -1.87 37.04 -6.63
C GLU A 201 -2.83 36.12 -7.39
N ARG A 202 -3.99 35.83 -6.78
CA ARG A 202 -5.04 35.04 -7.43
C ARG A 202 -5.64 35.83 -8.58
N THR A 203 -5.62 35.23 -9.77
CA THR A 203 -6.31 35.78 -10.94
C THR A 203 -7.67 35.11 -11.12
N GLU A 204 -8.67 35.89 -11.53
CA GLU A 204 -9.97 35.34 -11.90
C GLU A 204 -9.85 34.50 -13.18
N VAL A 205 -10.51 33.34 -13.19
CA VAL A 205 -10.54 32.43 -14.33
C VAL A 205 -11.96 32.40 -14.88
N SER A 206 -12.10 32.56 -16.21
CA SER A 206 -13.38 32.31 -16.88
C SER A 206 -13.58 30.80 -17.10
N GLY A 207 -14.61 30.24 -16.47
CA GLY A 207 -14.91 28.79 -16.54
C GLY A 207 -14.28 27.96 -15.41
N PRO A 208 -14.25 26.61 -15.55
CA PRO A 208 -13.71 25.74 -14.50
C PRO A 208 -12.18 25.89 -14.39
N GLU A 209 -11.68 26.16 -13.18
CA GLU A 209 -10.22 26.26 -12.91
C GLU A 209 -9.48 24.95 -13.25
N GLU A 210 -10.15 23.80 -13.16
CA GLU A 210 -9.63 22.49 -13.55
C GLU A 210 -10.51 21.81 -14.61
N PRO A 211 -10.23 22.01 -15.91
CA PRO A 211 -11.07 21.49 -16.99
C PRO A 211 -11.06 19.96 -17.11
N LEU A 212 -9.90 19.32 -16.93
CA LEU A 212 -9.75 17.87 -17.04
C LEU A 212 -10.07 17.18 -15.71
N TYR A 213 -9.56 17.69 -14.59
CA TYR A 213 -9.63 17.03 -13.30
C TYR A 213 -10.95 17.27 -12.56
N GLY A 214 -11.56 18.44 -12.76
CA GLY A 214 -12.67 18.89 -11.93
C GLY A 214 -12.27 19.04 -10.46
N ARG A 215 -13.27 19.28 -9.61
CA ARG A 215 -13.07 19.57 -8.17
C ARG A 215 -12.56 18.39 -7.35
N THR A 216 -12.72 17.17 -7.85
CA THR A 216 -12.35 15.93 -7.14
C THR A 216 -11.12 15.25 -7.76
N TYR A 217 -10.49 15.82 -8.78
CA TYR A 217 -9.30 15.25 -9.42
C TYR A 217 -9.46 13.76 -9.79
N MET A 218 -8.37 12.99 -9.85
CA MET A 218 -8.45 11.55 -10.10
C MET A 218 -8.88 10.80 -8.82
N PRO A 219 -9.46 9.59 -8.94
CA PRO A 219 -9.72 8.73 -7.77
C PRO A 219 -8.43 8.33 -7.03
N ARG A 220 -7.33 8.17 -7.78
CA ARG A 220 -6.00 7.85 -7.28
C ARG A 220 -4.93 8.29 -8.28
N LYS A 221 -3.66 8.22 -7.86
CA LYS A 221 -2.49 8.43 -8.73
C LYS A 221 -2.65 7.73 -10.10
N PHE A 222 -2.28 8.42 -11.17
CA PHE A 222 -2.31 7.90 -12.53
C PHE A 222 -0.90 7.99 -13.14
N LYS A 223 -0.35 6.89 -13.64
CA LYS A 223 1.03 6.81 -14.14
C LYS A 223 1.05 6.60 -15.64
N ILE A 224 1.78 7.48 -16.33
CA ILE A 224 2.01 7.41 -17.77
C ILE A 224 3.48 7.06 -18.03
N GLY A 225 3.75 6.26 -19.07
CA GLY A 225 5.12 5.97 -19.52
C GLY A 225 5.19 5.71 -21.02
N PHE A 226 6.32 6.09 -21.63
CA PHE A 226 6.67 5.84 -23.02
C PHE A 226 7.86 4.90 -23.07
N VAL A 227 7.76 3.80 -23.82
CA VAL A 227 8.83 2.81 -23.93
C VAL A 227 9.27 2.63 -25.38
N ILE A 228 10.57 2.44 -25.58
CA ILE A 228 11.18 2.17 -26.89
C ILE A 228 11.72 0.73 -26.89
N PRO A 229 11.06 -0.21 -27.57
CA PRO A 229 11.60 -1.55 -27.80
C PRO A 229 13.01 -1.52 -28.42
N PRO A 230 13.89 -2.49 -28.09
CA PRO A 230 13.59 -3.71 -27.36
C PRO A 230 13.85 -3.64 -25.85
N ILE A 231 14.00 -2.44 -25.27
CA ILE A 231 14.31 -2.26 -23.84
C ILE A 231 13.06 -1.77 -23.09
N ASN A 232 12.60 -2.54 -22.10
CA ASN A 232 11.48 -2.21 -21.22
C ASN A 232 11.94 -1.58 -19.89
N ASP A 233 12.88 -0.65 -19.96
CA ASP A 233 13.46 0.02 -18.79
C ASP A 233 12.41 0.70 -17.90
N ILE A 234 11.38 1.30 -18.51
CA ILE A 234 10.30 1.96 -17.75
C ILE A 234 9.33 0.99 -17.05
N ASP A 235 9.48 -0.33 -17.26
CA ASP A 235 8.50 -1.36 -16.89
C ASP A 235 7.08 -0.94 -17.31
N VAL A 236 6.83 -0.91 -18.63
CA VAL A 236 5.59 -0.37 -19.23
C VAL A 236 4.33 -1.05 -18.68
N TYR A 237 4.41 -2.35 -18.39
CA TYR A 237 3.30 -3.12 -17.82
C TYR A 237 2.96 -2.75 -16.38
N ALA A 238 3.75 -1.89 -15.71
CA ALA A 238 3.47 -1.36 -14.38
C ALA A 238 2.84 0.05 -14.38
N GLN A 239 2.55 0.61 -15.56
CA GLN A 239 1.93 1.93 -15.75
C GLN A 239 0.40 1.84 -15.88
N ASP A 240 -0.33 2.88 -15.45
CA ASP A 240 -1.77 2.95 -15.72
C ASP A 240 -2.03 3.15 -17.22
N LEU A 241 -1.16 3.91 -17.90
CA LEU A 241 -1.11 4.09 -19.36
C LEU A 241 0.33 3.98 -19.86
N GLY A 242 0.57 3.09 -20.81
CA GLY A 242 1.83 2.86 -21.48
C GLY A 242 1.72 3.10 -22.99
N PHE A 243 2.70 3.78 -23.55
CA PHE A 243 2.87 3.98 -24.99
C PHE A 243 4.12 3.19 -25.43
N ILE A 244 3.91 2.10 -26.18
CA ILE A 244 5.00 1.26 -26.71
C ILE A 244 5.30 1.72 -28.13
N ALA A 245 6.45 2.34 -28.34
CA ALA A 245 6.83 2.92 -29.62
C ALA A 245 6.92 1.85 -30.70
N ILE A 246 6.31 2.13 -31.86
CA ILE A 246 6.46 1.35 -33.08
C ILE A 246 7.18 2.25 -34.08
N ALA A 247 8.36 1.82 -34.49
CA ALA A 247 9.19 2.52 -35.45
C ALA A 247 9.45 1.62 -36.67
N ALA A 248 9.47 2.22 -37.84
CA ALA A 248 9.92 1.60 -39.07
C ALA A 248 10.96 2.51 -39.73
N ASN A 249 12.05 1.92 -40.25
CA ASN A 249 13.14 2.65 -40.91
C ASN A 249 13.70 3.82 -40.05
N GLY A 250 13.76 3.65 -38.73
CA GLY A 250 14.29 4.66 -37.80
C GLY A 250 13.33 5.82 -37.48
N LYS A 251 12.10 5.81 -38.00
CA LYS A 251 11.08 6.84 -37.75
C LYS A 251 9.93 6.29 -36.91
N LEU A 252 9.45 7.08 -35.95
CA LEU A 252 8.28 6.73 -35.17
C LEU A 252 7.01 6.79 -36.04
N GLU A 253 6.26 5.69 -36.09
CA GLU A 253 4.97 5.64 -36.79
C GLU A 253 3.79 5.82 -35.84
N GLY A 254 3.94 5.39 -34.58
CA GLY A 254 2.91 5.52 -33.56
C GLY A 254 3.22 4.62 -32.36
N PHE A 255 2.18 4.27 -31.62
CA PHE A 255 2.31 3.53 -30.37
C PHE A 255 1.25 2.45 -30.24
N ASN A 256 1.68 1.26 -29.79
CA ASN A 256 0.76 0.37 -29.11
C ASN A 256 0.39 0.95 -27.74
N ILE A 257 -0.88 0.85 -27.38
CA ILE A 257 -1.44 1.39 -26.15
C ILE A 257 -1.60 0.28 -25.13
N ALA A 258 -0.92 0.38 -23.99
CA ALA A 258 -1.05 -0.53 -22.85
C ALA A 258 -1.79 0.15 -21.69
N ILE A 259 -2.75 -0.50 -21.04
CA ILE A 259 -3.51 0.09 -19.93
C ILE A 259 -3.66 -0.84 -18.72
N GLY A 260 -3.74 -0.26 -17.51
CA GLY A 260 -4.16 -1.01 -16.31
C GLY A 260 -3.05 -1.60 -15.46
N GLY A 261 -1.80 -1.24 -15.67
CA GLY A 261 -0.69 -1.69 -14.83
C GLY A 261 -0.69 -1.06 -13.43
N GLY A 262 -0.32 -1.85 -12.42
CA GLY A 262 -0.11 -1.29 -11.09
C GLY A 262 0.27 -2.28 -10.00
N MET A 263 1.36 -1.96 -9.31
CA MET A 263 1.99 -2.86 -8.32
C MET A 263 1.34 -2.89 -6.93
N GLY A 264 0.70 -1.81 -6.50
CA GLY A 264 0.29 -1.69 -5.09
C GLY A 264 -0.74 -2.73 -4.68
N ARG A 265 -0.49 -3.40 -3.55
CA ARG A 265 -1.43 -4.29 -2.84
C ARG A 265 -1.34 -4.04 -1.34
N THR A 266 -2.24 -4.68 -0.61
CA THR A 266 -2.24 -4.77 0.85
C THR A 266 -2.15 -6.25 1.23
N ASP A 267 -1.29 -6.57 2.19
CA ASP A 267 -1.20 -7.93 2.71
C ASP A 267 -2.51 -8.29 3.43
N GLN A 268 -2.91 -9.57 3.39
CA GLN A 268 -4.17 -10.05 3.99
C GLN A 268 -5.44 -9.35 3.43
N ALA A 269 -5.35 -8.67 2.28
CA ALA A 269 -6.47 -8.09 1.57
C ALA A 269 -6.50 -8.64 0.13
N PRO A 270 -7.12 -9.80 -0.12
CA PRO A 270 -7.04 -10.52 -1.39
C PRO A 270 -7.65 -9.72 -2.57
N LYS A 271 -8.55 -8.77 -2.28
CA LYS A 271 -9.11 -7.83 -3.27
C LYS A 271 -8.11 -6.78 -3.76
N THR A 272 -6.88 -6.79 -3.25
CA THR A 272 -5.81 -5.90 -3.72
C THR A 272 -4.61 -6.72 -4.20
N TYR A 273 -4.24 -6.55 -5.46
CA TYR A 273 -3.25 -7.41 -6.13
C TYR A 273 -2.46 -6.63 -7.18
N PRO A 274 -1.17 -6.92 -7.41
CA PRO A 274 -0.45 -6.36 -8.55
C PRO A 274 -1.09 -6.80 -9.87
N ARG A 275 -1.11 -5.92 -10.87
CA ARG A 275 -1.65 -6.20 -12.21
C ARG A 275 -0.69 -5.69 -13.28
N LEU A 276 -0.54 -6.45 -14.36
CA LEU A 276 0.14 -6.01 -15.58
C LEU A 276 -0.83 -5.23 -16.47
N ALA A 277 -0.31 -4.35 -17.32
CA ALA A 277 -1.11 -3.62 -18.30
C ALA A 277 -1.42 -4.50 -19.52
N ASP A 278 -2.63 -4.37 -20.08
CA ASP A 278 -3.04 -5.03 -21.32
C ASP A 278 -2.82 -4.13 -22.52
N VAL A 279 -2.34 -4.69 -23.63
CA VAL A 279 -2.22 -3.97 -24.89
C VAL A 279 -3.56 -4.00 -25.64
N ILE A 280 -4.17 -2.83 -25.86
CA ILE A 280 -5.54 -2.72 -26.38
C ILE A 280 -5.63 -2.35 -27.86
N GLY A 281 -4.54 -1.87 -28.47
CA GLY A 281 -4.50 -1.47 -29.87
C GLY A 281 -3.35 -0.52 -30.18
N PHE A 282 -3.42 0.11 -31.34
CA PHE A 282 -2.43 1.04 -31.88
C PHE A 282 -3.05 2.40 -32.17
N ALA A 283 -2.29 3.47 -31.93
CA ALA A 283 -2.64 4.84 -32.30
C ALA A 283 -1.46 5.56 -32.97
N ASP A 284 -1.76 6.41 -33.94
CA ASP A 284 -0.77 7.24 -34.63
C ASP A 284 -0.16 8.30 -33.70
N VAL A 285 1.03 8.80 -34.06
CA VAL A 285 1.80 9.78 -33.25
C VAL A 285 1.00 11.03 -32.90
N ASP A 286 0.18 11.53 -33.83
CA ASP A 286 -0.61 12.75 -33.63
C ASP A 286 -1.77 12.58 -32.63
N LYS A 287 -2.12 11.33 -32.29
CA LYS A 287 -3.23 10.99 -31.37
C LYS A 287 -2.81 10.86 -29.91
N VAL A 288 -1.52 10.92 -29.58
CA VAL A 288 -1.00 10.66 -28.22
C VAL A 288 -1.73 11.45 -27.13
N LEU A 289 -1.94 12.76 -27.33
CA LEU A 289 -2.61 13.59 -26.31
C LEU A 289 -4.10 13.26 -26.18
N GLN A 290 -4.78 12.93 -27.29
CA GLN A 290 -6.18 12.50 -27.28
C GLN A 290 -6.34 11.17 -26.55
N VAL A 291 -5.40 10.24 -26.73
CA VAL A 291 -5.35 8.98 -25.98
C VAL A 291 -5.11 9.22 -24.49
N CYS A 292 -4.17 10.11 -24.13
CA CYS A 292 -3.97 10.50 -22.73
C CYS A 292 -5.28 11.00 -22.10
N ASP A 293 -5.96 11.94 -22.76
CA ASP A 293 -7.21 12.50 -22.27
C ASP A 293 -8.30 11.43 -22.16
N ALA A 294 -8.55 10.65 -23.21
CA ALA A 294 -9.59 9.63 -23.21
C ALA A 294 -9.39 8.63 -22.07
N VAL A 295 -8.19 8.04 -21.93
CA VAL A 295 -7.91 7.04 -20.90
C VAL A 295 -7.99 7.65 -19.49
N MET A 296 -7.41 8.84 -19.28
CA MET A 296 -7.50 9.52 -17.98
C MET A 296 -8.95 9.86 -17.62
N GLN A 297 -9.75 10.34 -18.57
CA GLN A 297 -11.13 10.67 -18.30
C GLN A 297 -11.98 9.42 -18.01
N VAL A 298 -11.73 8.28 -18.67
CA VAL A 298 -12.37 7.00 -18.30
C VAL A 298 -12.08 6.67 -16.84
N GLN A 299 -10.80 6.72 -16.43
CA GLN A 299 -10.47 6.47 -15.03
C GLN A 299 -11.06 7.51 -14.07
N ARG A 300 -11.09 8.79 -14.47
CA ARG A 300 -11.70 9.86 -13.68
C ARG A 300 -13.18 9.60 -13.43
N ASP A 301 -13.90 9.16 -14.45
CA ASP A 301 -15.36 9.09 -14.43
C ASP A 301 -15.90 7.79 -13.83
N TYR A 302 -15.16 6.69 -13.97
CA TYR A 302 -15.60 5.34 -13.59
C TYR A 302 -14.79 4.67 -12.47
N GLY A 303 -13.64 5.23 -12.09
CA GLY A 303 -12.82 4.66 -11.02
C GLY A 303 -13.48 4.78 -9.64
N ASP A 304 -13.23 3.80 -8.78
CA ASP A 304 -13.76 3.74 -7.43
C ASP A 304 -13.32 4.95 -6.59
N ARG A 305 -14.29 5.69 -6.07
CA ARG A 305 -14.13 6.88 -5.24
C ARG A 305 -14.64 6.67 -3.82
N ILE A 306 -15.08 5.46 -3.47
CA ILE A 306 -15.52 5.06 -2.13
C ILE A 306 -14.38 4.34 -1.39
N ASP A 307 -13.79 3.32 -2.02
CA ASP A 307 -12.66 2.57 -1.46
C ASP A 307 -11.34 2.95 -2.16
N ARG A 308 -10.51 3.70 -1.42
CA ARG A 308 -9.19 4.14 -1.89
C ARG A 308 -8.22 2.98 -2.16
N GLY A 309 -8.38 1.83 -1.50
CA GLY A 309 -7.61 0.62 -1.76
C GLY A 309 -7.90 0.02 -3.14
N HIS A 310 -9.08 0.32 -3.68
CA HIS A 310 -9.63 -0.16 -4.94
C HIS A 310 -9.70 0.93 -6.04
N ALA A 311 -9.16 2.13 -5.78
CA ALA A 311 -9.33 3.32 -6.64
C ALA A 311 -8.37 3.43 -7.85
N ARG A 312 -7.52 2.44 -8.11
CA ARG A 312 -6.55 2.47 -9.24
C ARG A 312 -7.18 1.91 -10.50
N PHE A 313 -6.73 2.40 -11.66
CA PHE A 313 -7.31 2.07 -12.97
C PHE A 313 -7.35 0.56 -13.26
N LYS A 314 -6.36 -0.17 -12.77
CA LYS A 314 -6.32 -1.64 -12.82
C LYS A 314 -7.61 -2.32 -12.34
N TYR A 315 -8.19 -1.83 -11.24
CA TYR A 315 -9.42 -2.40 -10.68
C TYR A 315 -10.66 -1.94 -11.44
N THR A 316 -10.66 -0.69 -11.93
CA THR A 316 -11.71 -0.22 -12.83
C THR A 316 -11.81 -1.11 -14.07
N ILE A 317 -10.66 -1.54 -14.61
CA ILE A 317 -10.63 -2.47 -15.74
C ILE A 317 -11.17 -3.83 -15.35
N ASP A 318 -10.72 -4.39 -14.23
CA ASP A 318 -11.17 -5.72 -13.80
C ASP A 318 -12.68 -5.74 -13.43
N ASP A 319 -13.20 -4.66 -12.85
CA ASP A 319 -14.63 -4.51 -12.50
C ASP A 319 -15.54 -4.36 -13.72
N LYS A 320 -15.04 -3.72 -14.79
CA LYS A 320 -15.83 -3.32 -15.95
C LYS A 320 -15.62 -4.23 -17.16
N GLY A 321 -14.50 -4.93 -17.20
CA GLY A 321 -14.04 -5.71 -18.35
C GLY A 321 -13.20 -4.87 -19.32
N LEU A 322 -12.15 -5.48 -19.86
CA LEU A 322 -11.21 -4.83 -20.78
C LEU A 322 -11.90 -4.34 -22.06
N ASP A 323 -12.80 -5.14 -22.63
CA ASP A 323 -13.55 -4.78 -23.85
C ASP A 323 -14.42 -3.55 -23.64
N TRP A 324 -15.09 -3.46 -22.48
CA TRP A 324 -15.91 -2.30 -22.12
C TRP A 324 -15.04 -1.04 -21.98
N ILE A 325 -13.90 -1.16 -21.29
CA ILE A 325 -12.97 -0.03 -21.12
C ILE A 325 -12.43 0.44 -22.47
N LYS A 326 -12.02 -0.48 -23.33
CA LYS A 326 -11.56 -0.15 -24.68
C LYS A 326 -12.65 0.56 -25.47
N ALA A 327 -13.87 0.05 -25.46
CA ALA A 327 -15.01 0.67 -26.16
C ALA A 327 -15.29 2.09 -25.64
N GLU A 328 -15.24 2.32 -24.33
CA GLU A 328 -15.44 3.64 -23.73
C GLU A 328 -14.29 4.62 -24.09
N ILE A 329 -13.05 4.14 -24.16
CA ILE A 329 -11.90 4.93 -24.64
C ILE A 329 -12.12 5.33 -26.10
N GLU A 330 -12.46 4.38 -26.98
CA GLU A 330 -12.69 4.63 -28.41
C GLU A 330 -13.88 5.58 -28.64
N ALA A 331 -14.94 5.47 -27.82
CA ALA A 331 -16.08 6.39 -27.87
C ALA A 331 -15.66 7.84 -27.57
N ARG A 332 -14.73 8.06 -26.64
CA ARG A 332 -14.18 9.39 -26.31
C ARG A 332 -13.19 9.91 -27.35
N LEU A 333 -12.45 9.00 -27.98
CA LEU A 333 -11.55 9.31 -29.08
C LEU A 333 -12.32 9.70 -30.36
N GLY A 334 -13.53 9.17 -30.55
CA GLY A 334 -14.29 9.31 -31.79
C GLY A 334 -13.76 8.45 -32.94
N PHE A 335 -12.83 7.54 -32.66
CA PHE A 335 -12.28 6.56 -33.60
C PHE A 335 -11.86 5.30 -32.85
N SER A 336 -11.82 4.16 -33.56
CA SER A 336 -11.33 2.90 -33.01
C SER A 336 -9.81 2.80 -33.13
N LEU A 337 -9.17 2.22 -32.10
CA LEU A 337 -7.75 1.92 -32.14
C LEU A 337 -7.48 0.83 -33.19
N ALA A 338 -6.41 0.98 -33.96
CA ALA A 338 -6.00 -0.05 -34.89
C ALA A 338 -5.51 -1.30 -34.14
N ALA A 339 -5.35 -2.43 -34.85
CA ALA A 339 -4.75 -3.62 -34.25
C ALA A 339 -3.33 -3.33 -33.73
N ALA A 340 -3.00 -3.89 -32.57
CA ALA A 340 -1.65 -3.77 -32.02
C ALA A 340 -0.62 -4.35 -32.99
N ARG A 341 0.51 -3.67 -33.15
CA ARG A 341 1.60 -4.07 -34.03
C ARG A 341 2.64 -4.90 -33.27
N SER A 342 3.45 -5.68 -33.98
CA SER A 342 4.47 -6.52 -33.35
C SER A 342 5.58 -5.70 -32.69
N TYR A 343 6.05 -6.15 -31.53
CA TYR A 343 7.21 -5.64 -30.82
C TYR A 343 7.80 -6.76 -29.94
N GLU A 344 9.02 -6.59 -29.47
CA GLU A 344 9.69 -7.52 -28.55
C GLU A 344 10.48 -6.75 -27.50
N PHE A 345 10.52 -7.27 -26.27
CA PHE A 345 11.41 -6.78 -25.23
C PHE A 345 12.40 -7.85 -24.82
N ILE A 346 13.69 -7.48 -24.75
CA ILE A 346 14.80 -8.39 -24.43
C ILE A 346 15.55 -7.98 -23.15
N SER A 347 15.20 -6.85 -22.53
CA SER A 347 15.78 -6.36 -21.28
C SER A 347 14.85 -5.36 -20.59
N ASN A 348 15.03 -5.14 -19.29
CA ASN A 348 14.52 -3.96 -18.57
C ASN A 348 15.62 -3.23 -17.76
N GLY A 349 16.88 -3.64 -17.94
CA GLY A 349 18.05 -3.06 -17.28
C GLY A 349 18.68 -1.91 -18.07
N ASP A 350 19.56 -1.17 -17.42
CA ASP A 350 20.30 -0.06 -18.05
C ASP A 350 21.60 -0.56 -18.70
N PRO A 351 22.05 0.05 -19.82
CA PRO A 351 23.36 -0.22 -20.38
C PRO A 351 24.45 0.46 -19.53
N ILE A 352 25.00 -0.26 -18.54
CA ILE A 352 26.01 0.25 -17.61
C ILE A 352 27.33 0.58 -18.33
N GLY A 353 27.94 1.72 -17.99
CA GLY A 353 29.22 2.17 -18.56
C GLY A 353 29.09 3.02 -19.82
N TRP A 354 30.19 3.08 -20.58
CA TRP A 354 30.32 3.92 -21.75
C TRP A 354 29.64 3.30 -22.97
N THR A 355 28.87 4.11 -23.66
CA THR A 355 28.23 3.78 -24.94
C THR A 355 28.35 4.96 -25.90
N ARG A 356 28.23 4.68 -27.20
CA ARG A 356 28.26 5.70 -28.25
C ARG A 356 26.90 5.75 -28.95
N GLY A 357 26.35 6.95 -29.09
CA GLY A 357 25.13 7.23 -29.84
C GLY A 357 25.34 7.19 -31.34
N GLU A 358 24.24 7.08 -32.10
CA GLU A 358 24.24 7.14 -33.57
C GLU A 358 24.71 8.51 -34.12
N ASP A 359 24.59 9.56 -33.31
CA ASP A 359 25.08 10.92 -33.58
C ASP A 359 26.58 11.09 -33.27
N GLY A 360 27.24 10.02 -32.83
CA GLY A 360 28.65 9.99 -32.47
C GLY A 360 28.96 10.52 -31.07
N ARG A 361 27.98 11.04 -30.33
CA ARG A 361 28.13 11.46 -28.92
C ARG A 361 28.35 10.25 -28.02
N GLU A 362 28.94 10.49 -26.86
CA GLU A 362 29.20 9.47 -25.86
C GLU A 362 28.30 9.63 -24.64
N HIS A 363 28.01 8.51 -23.99
CA HIS A 363 27.13 8.46 -22.82
C HIS A 363 27.72 7.49 -21.80
N CYS A 364 27.76 7.89 -20.53
CA CYS A 364 28.23 7.05 -19.45
C CYS A 364 27.13 6.81 -18.44
N THR A 365 26.64 5.57 -18.35
CA THR A 365 25.69 5.15 -17.32
C THR A 365 26.44 4.76 -16.07
N LEU A 366 26.15 5.44 -14.97
CA LEU A 366 26.66 5.17 -13.63
C LEU A 366 25.64 4.38 -12.84
N PHE A 367 26.03 3.21 -12.36
CA PHE A 367 25.28 2.50 -11.33
C PHE A 367 25.28 3.35 -10.04
N ILE A 368 24.09 3.67 -9.54
CA ILE A 368 23.94 4.37 -8.26
C ILE A 368 23.15 3.43 -7.35
N GLU A 369 23.81 2.83 -6.36
CA GLU A 369 23.16 1.86 -5.48
C GLU A 369 21.93 2.47 -4.82
N ASN A 370 20.76 1.91 -5.14
CA ASN A 370 19.45 2.42 -4.73
C ASN A 370 19.23 3.90 -5.04
N GLY A 371 19.88 4.47 -6.06
CA GLY A 371 19.72 5.87 -6.46
C GLY A 371 20.06 6.90 -5.38
N ARG A 372 20.81 6.54 -4.35
CA ARG A 372 21.23 7.46 -3.29
C ARG A 372 22.52 8.18 -3.69
N ILE A 373 22.45 9.50 -3.79
CA ILE A 373 23.60 10.37 -4.05
C ILE A 373 23.93 11.13 -2.76
N ILE A 374 25.13 10.90 -2.23
CA ILE A 374 25.63 11.48 -0.99
C ILE A 374 27.17 11.50 -1.04
N GLY A 375 27.81 12.39 -0.28
CA GLY A 375 29.26 12.41 -0.08
C GLY A 375 30.03 12.58 -1.39
N THR A 376 31.09 11.77 -1.58
CA THR A 376 31.98 11.84 -2.74
C THR A 376 31.26 11.68 -4.09
N VAL A 377 30.19 10.87 -4.15
CA VAL A 377 29.37 10.75 -5.37
C VAL A 377 28.69 12.07 -5.71
N MET A 378 28.17 12.77 -4.70
CA MET A 378 27.53 14.08 -4.86
C MET A 378 28.56 15.14 -5.31
N ASP A 379 29.74 15.15 -4.70
CA ASP A 379 30.83 16.07 -5.05
C ASP A 379 31.35 15.83 -6.47
N GLY A 380 31.56 14.57 -6.86
CA GLY A 380 32.04 14.22 -8.20
C GLY A 380 31.03 14.57 -9.29
N LEU A 381 29.74 14.31 -9.07
CA LEU A 381 28.69 14.69 -10.01
C LEU A 381 28.53 16.21 -10.10
N ARG A 382 28.73 16.94 -8.99
CA ARG A 382 28.78 18.42 -9.00
C ARG A 382 29.98 18.92 -9.82
N ALA A 383 31.15 18.30 -9.68
CA ALA A 383 32.34 18.66 -10.46
C ALA A 383 32.11 18.43 -11.97
N ILE A 384 31.56 17.27 -12.34
CA ILE A 384 31.20 16.97 -13.72
C ILE A 384 30.17 17.97 -14.25
N ALA A 385 29.12 18.29 -13.48
CA ALA A 385 28.09 19.24 -13.89
C ALA A 385 28.62 20.67 -14.15
N ARG A 386 29.81 21.02 -13.66
CA ARG A 386 30.44 22.33 -13.96
C ARG A 386 31.09 22.40 -15.35
N ILE A 387 31.49 21.26 -15.90
CA ILE A 387 32.18 21.18 -17.20
C ILE A 387 31.34 20.51 -18.29
N HIS A 388 30.32 19.75 -17.90
CA HIS A 388 29.47 19.01 -18.82
C HIS A 388 28.54 19.96 -19.59
N GLU A 389 28.53 19.85 -20.91
CA GLU A 389 27.66 20.64 -21.80
C GLU A 389 26.43 19.87 -22.30
N GLY A 390 26.39 18.55 -22.06
CA GLY A 390 25.28 17.70 -22.45
C GLY A 390 24.14 17.69 -21.43
N THR A 391 23.58 16.50 -21.17
CA THR A 391 22.50 16.33 -20.18
C THR A 391 22.80 15.23 -19.17
N PHE A 392 22.14 15.28 -18.03
CA PHE A 392 22.00 14.13 -17.13
C PHE A 392 20.65 13.48 -17.36
N ARG A 393 20.60 12.14 -17.38
CA ARG A 393 19.35 11.37 -17.52
C ARG A 393 19.19 10.38 -16.38
N ILE A 394 18.11 10.52 -15.62
CA ILE A 394 17.80 9.62 -14.51
C ILE A 394 17.04 8.42 -15.08
N THR A 395 17.52 7.21 -14.80
CA THR A 395 16.90 5.99 -15.31
C THR A 395 15.75 5.51 -14.42
N PRO A 396 14.79 4.74 -14.96
CA PRO A 396 13.74 4.12 -14.14
C PRO A 396 14.28 3.05 -13.18
N ASN A 397 15.55 2.65 -13.33
CA ASN A 397 16.27 1.74 -12.43
C ASN A 397 17.08 2.47 -11.36
N GLN A 398 16.85 3.79 -11.20
CA GLN A 398 17.47 4.64 -10.18
C GLN A 398 18.95 4.95 -10.44
N ASN A 399 19.44 4.73 -11.65
CA ASN A 399 20.80 5.08 -12.07
C ASN A 399 20.83 6.46 -12.76
N LEU A 400 22.04 6.88 -13.13
CA LEU A 400 22.28 8.16 -13.78
C LEU A 400 23.09 7.98 -15.06
N ILE A 401 22.67 8.61 -16.15
CA ILE A 401 23.47 8.70 -17.38
C ILE A 401 24.02 10.12 -17.49
N ILE A 402 25.33 10.24 -17.66
CA ILE A 402 25.98 11.46 -18.17
C ILE A 402 25.91 11.34 -19.70
N ALA A 403 24.98 12.05 -20.32
CA ALA A 403 24.62 11.87 -21.72
C ALA A 403 25.07 13.04 -22.59
N ASP A 404 25.21 12.79 -23.89
CA ASP A 404 25.47 13.77 -24.93
C ASP A 404 26.87 14.40 -24.80
N ILE A 405 27.84 13.59 -24.36
CA ILE A 405 29.24 13.99 -24.19
C ILE A 405 29.90 14.09 -25.58
N ALA A 406 30.55 15.21 -25.86
CA ALA A 406 31.40 15.33 -27.05
C ALA A 406 32.62 14.40 -26.90
N PRO A 407 33.04 13.66 -27.94
CA PRO A 407 34.20 12.76 -27.85
C PRO A 407 35.47 13.44 -27.30
N GLU A 408 35.68 14.70 -27.63
CA GLU A 408 36.78 15.54 -27.14
C GLU A 408 36.69 15.90 -25.65
N ALA A 409 35.48 15.90 -25.06
CA ALA A 409 35.24 16.23 -23.65
C ALA A 409 35.32 14.99 -22.73
N ARG A 410 35.25 13.78 -23.30
CA ARG A 410 35.29 12.54 -22.52
C ARG A 410 36.53 12.41 -21.62
N PRO A 411 37.76 12.70 -22.07
CA PRO A 411 38.95 12.57 -21.21
C PRO A 411 38.84 13.38 -19.91
N ASP A 412 38.33 14.60 -19.97
CA ASP A 412 38.16 15.47 -18.78
C ASP A 412 37.11 14.91 -17.81
N ILE A 413 36.00 14.37 -18.34
CA ILE A 413 34.99 13.69 -17.52
C ILE A 413 35.59 12.42 -16.88
N GLU A 414 36.37 11.63 -17.61
CA GLU A 414 37.03 10.43 -17.07
C GLU A 414 38.03 10.76 -15.95
N VAL A 415 38.74 11.90 -16.03
CA VAL A 415 39.62 12.37 -14.95
C VAL A 415 38.82 12.62 -13.69
N LEU A 416 37.72 13.37 -13.77
CA LEU A 416 36.84 13.62 -12.62
C LEU A 416 36.21 12.32 -12.09
N MET A 417 35.78 11.44 -12.98
CA MET A 417 35.25 10.13 -12.58
C MET A 417 36.26 9.33 -11.76
N LYS A 418 37.55 9.33 -12.15
CA LYS A 418 38.62 8.64 -11.41
C LYS A 418 38.94 9.34 -10.09
N GLU A 419 39.00 10.67 -10.09
CA GLU A 419 39.27 11.50 -8.90
C GLU A 419 38.26 11.24 -7.79
N PHE A 420 36.97 11.21 -8.15
CA PHE A 420 35.87 11.00 -7.21
C PHE A 420 35.44 9.53 -7.06
N GLY A 421 36.11 8.60 -7.75
CA GLY A 421 35.86 7.16 -7.69
C GLY A 421 34.54 6.70 -8.36
N LEU A 422 33.95 7.51 -9.23
CA LEU A 422 32.72 7.20 -9.97
C LEU A 422 32.93 6.06 -10.98
N ASP A 423 34.15 5.87 -11.49
CA ASP A 423 34.50 4.79 -12.43
C ASP A 423 34.39 3.39 -11.79
N ARG A 424 34.44 3.32 -10.46
CA ARG A 424 34.36 2.07 -9.69
C ARG A 424 32.92 1.63 -9.43
N LEU A 425 31.96 2.55 -9.51
CA LEU A 425 30.55 2.27 -9.21
C LEU A 425 29.98 1.17 -10.10
N ASN A 426 30.48 1.07 -11.33
CA ASN A 426 30.02 0.07 -12.31
C ASN A 426 30.64 -1.32 -12.11
N ARG A 427 31.58 -1.49 -11.17
CA ARG A 427 32.26 -2.78 -10.90
C ARG A 427 31.48 -3.56 -9.85
N ALA A 428 30.39 -4.21 -10.27
CA ALA A 428 29.51 -4.97 -9.39
C ALA A 428 29.00 -6.25 -10.07
N SER A 429 28.44 -7.17 -9.27
CA SER A 429 27.84 -8.42 -9.76
C SER A 429 26.63 -8.17 -10.66
N GLY A 430 26.28 -9.16 -11.49
CA GLY A 430 25.09 -9.12 -12.33
C GLY A 430 23.81 -8.89 -11.52
N LEU A 431 23.72 -9.48 -10.32
CA LEU A 431 22.62 -9.27 -9.37
C LEU A 431 22.54 -7.81 -8.88
N ARG A 432 23.68 -7.24 -8.47
CA ARG A 432 23.72 -5.88 -7.90
C ARG A 432 23.39 -4.81 -8.93
N LEU A 433 23.90 -4.95 -10.15
CA LEU A 433 23.59 -4.03 -11.27
C LEU A 433 22.11 -4.08 -11.68
N ASN A 434 21.41 -5.18 -11.39
CA ASN A 434 19.98 -5.37 -11.65
C ASN A 434 19.12 -5.28 -10.37
N SER A 435 19.65 -4.60 -9.35
CA SER A 435 18.98 -4.46 -8.05
C SER A 435 18.26 -3.13 -7.86
N MET A 436 17.22 -3.13 -7.03
CA MET A 436 16.48 -1.91 -6.72
C MET A 436 15.75 -1.96 -5.38
N ALA A 437 15.97 -0.96 -4.53
CA ALA A 437 15.20 -0.75 -3.30
C ALA A 437 14.34 0.51 -3.34
N CYS A 438 13.28 0.54 -2.52
CA CYS A 438 12.60 1.79 -2.19
C CYS A 438 13.24 2.43 -0.95
N VAL A 439 12.96 3.72 -0.70
CA VAL A 439 13.47 4.45 0.47
C VAL A 439 13.19 3.72 1.79
N ALA A 440 11.93 3.33 2.02
CA ALA A 440 11.49 2.73 3.28
C ALA A 440 11.87 3.58 4.52
N LEU A 441 12.39 2.95 5.57
CA LEU A 441 12.87 3.63 6.77
C LEU A 441 14.10 4.51 6.46
N PRO A 442 14.30 5.64 7.17
CA PRO A 442 13.50 6.11 8.30
C PRO A 442 12.34 7.04 7.90
N THR A 443 12.30 7.55 6.67
CA THR A 443 11.39 8.67 6.33
C THR A 443 10.02 8.23 5.80
N CYS A 444 9.88 7.03 5.25
CA CYS A 444 8.59 6.57 4.72
C CYS A 444 7.64 6.22 5.87
N GLY A 445 6.55 6.98 6.02
CA GLY A 445 5.52 6.72 7.03
C GLY A 445 4.75 5.40 6.87
N LEU A 446 4.93 4.67 5.76
CA LEU A 446 4.28 3.39 5.48
C LEU A 446 5.22 2.18 5.58
N ALA A 447 6.52 2.40 5.80
CA ALA A 447 7.48 1.30 5.84
C ALA A 447 7.25 0.41 7.07
N MET A 448 7.28 -0.90 6.85
CA MET A 448 7.19 -1.94 7.87
C MET A 448 8.56 -2.55 8.17
N ALA A 449 9.46 -2.58 7.18
CA ALA A 449 10.84 -3.06 7.28
C ALA A 449 11.82 -2.14 6.52
N GLU A 450 13.11 -2.38 6.70
CA GLU A 450 14.17 -1.75 5.91
C GLU A 450 14.08 -2.14 4.43
N SER A 451 14.64 -1.28 3.57
CA SER A 451 14.77 -1.57 2.14
C SER A 451 16.09 -1.03 1.61
N GLU A 452 16.17 0.28 1.33
CA GLU A 452 17.37 0.93 0.80
C GLU A 452 18.63 0.69 1.66
N ARG A 453 18.50 0.76 2.99
CA ARG A 453 19.63 0.58 3.93
C ARG A 453 20.07 -0.88 4.10
N TYR A 454 19.20 -1.83 3.75
CA TYR A 454 19.42 -3.26 4.01
C TYR A 454 19.80 -4.04 2.75
N LEU A 455 19.21 -3.70 1.59
CA LEU A 455 19.42 -4.42 0.35
C LEU A 455 20.91 -4.62 -0.01
N PRO A 456 21.83 -3.64 0.16
CA PRO A 456 23.24 -3.82 -0.16
C PRO A 456 23.91 -4.98 0.62
N ASN A 457 23.56 -5.15 1.90
CA ASN A 457 24.08 -6.22 2.76
C ASN A 457 23.52 -7.59 2.36
N LEU A 458 22.20 -7.65 2.11
CA LEU A 458 21.56 -8.87 1.64
C LEU A 458 22.15 -9.33 0.30
N ILE A 459 22.36 -8.40 -0.64
CA ILE A 459 23.00 -8.71 -1.94
C ILE A 459 24.41 -9.24 -1.72
N GLY A 460 25.20 -8.69 -0.79
CA GLY A 460 26.53 -9.23 -0.49
C GLY A 460 26.51 -10.69 -0.05
N SER A 461 25.49 -11.09 0.71
CA SER A 461 25.29 -12.49 1.11
C SER A 461 24.84 -13.38 -0.05
N ILE A 462 23.99 -12.87 -0.94
CA ILE A 462 23.55 -13.61 -2.14
C ILE A 462 24.69 -13.72 -3.17
N ASP A 463 25.51 -12.67 -3.33
CA ASP A 463 26.68 -12.65 -4.21
C ASP A 463 27.66 -13.77 -3.83
N ALA A 464 27.85 -14.04 -2.53
CA ALA A 464 28.68 -15.17 -2.07
C ALA A 464 28.11 -16.53 -2.53
N ILE A 465 26.78 -16.69 -2.53
CA ILE A 465 26.11 -17.90 -3.02
C ILE A 465 26.26 -18.01 -4.54
N LEU A 466 26.03 -16.92 -5.29
CA LEU A 466 26.21 -16.89 -6.74
C LEU A 466 27.64 -17.23 -7.14
N ALA A 467 28.64 -16.66 -6.45
CA ALA A 467 30.05 -16.90 -6.70
C ALA A 467 30.43 -18.39 -6.50
N ALA A 468 29.89 -19.05 -5.47
CA ALA A 468 30.11 -20.48 -5.23
C ALA A 468 29.59 -21.37 -6.37
N HIS A 469 28.70 -20.86 -7.21
CA HIS A 469 28.13 -21.55 -8.36
C HIS A 469 28.56 -20.98 -9.72
N GLY A 470 29.55 -20.06 -9.75
CA GLY A 470 30.03 -19.45 -10.99
C GLY A 470 29.01 -18.54 -11.68
N LEU A 471 28.10 -17.94 -10.91
CA LEU A 471 27.00 -17.10 -11.41
C LEU A 471 27.18 -15.61 -11.06
N THR A 472 28.38 -15.16 -10.70
CA THR A 472 28.65 -13.77 -10.29
C THR A 472 28.18 -12.73 -11.31
N ASP A 473 28.40 -13.01 -12.59
CA ASP A 473 28.06 -12.10 -13.70
C ASP A 473 26.66 -12.35 -14.26
N GLU A 474 25.93 -13.35 -13.74
CA GLU A 474 24.59 -13.65 -14.23
C GLU A 474 23.63 -12.52 -13.84
N PRO A 475 22.96 -11.88 -14.80
CA PRO A 475 21.99 -10.85 -14.49
C PRO A 475 20.71 -11.50 -13.96
N ILE A 476 20.40 -11.21 -12.70
CA ILE A 476 19.15 -11.60 -12.04
C ILE A 476 18.53 -10.35 -11.45
N THR A 477 17.26 -10.10 -11.75
CA THR A 477 16.55 -8.94 -11.20
C THR A 477 16.14 -9.17 -9.75
N ILE A 478 16.64 -8.32 -8.84
CA ILE A 478 16.25 -8.35 -7.42
C ILE A 478 15.66 -7.02 -6.98
N ARG A 479 14.45 -7.04 -6.42
CA ARG A 479 13.77 -5.80 -6.03
C ARG A 479 13.19 -5.89 -4.62
N MET A 480 13.50 -4.90 -3.78
CA MET A 480 13.08 -4.84 -2.39
C MET A 480 12.20 -3.63 -2.10
N THR A 481 11.16 -3.84 -1.30
CA THR A 481 10.33 -2.76 -0.78
C THR A 481 10.05 -2.96 0.69
N GLY A 482 10.00 -1.88 1.48
CA GLY A 482 9.77 -1.96 2.92
C GLY A 482 8.31 -2.22 3.32
N CYS A 483 7.37 -2.32 2.37
CA CYS A 483 5.94 -2.56 2.60
C CYS A 483 5.27 -3.04 1.28
N PRO A 484 4.03 -3.58 1.30
CA PRO A 484 3.39 -4.17 0.11
C PRO A 484 2.96 -3.18 -0.99
N ASN A 485 3.18 -1.87 -0.82
CA ASN A 485 2.85 -0.84 -1.82
C ASN A 485 3.61 -0.98 -3.15
N GLY A 486 4.74 -1.70 -3.17
CA GLY A 486 5.48 -2.02 -4.39
C GLY A 486 6.17 -0.82 -5.06
N CYS A 487 6.72 0.12 -4.27
CA CYS A 487 7.38 1.33 -4.80
C CYS A 487 8.58 1.02 -5.72
N ALA A 488 9.34 -0.03 -5.42
CA ALA A 488 10.45 -0.51 -6.25
C ALA A 488 10.01 -1.59 -7.26
N ARG A 489 8.71 -1.67 -7.58
CA ARG A 489 8.16 -2.61 -8.56
C ARG A 489 8.58 -4.08 -8.31
N PRO A 490 8.45 -4.60 -7.07
CA PRO A 490 8.97 -5.91 -6.69
C PRO A 490 8.26 -7.05 -7.41
N TYR A 491 6.95 -6.91 -7.68
CA TYR A 491 6.12 -8.02 -8.16
C TYR A 491 6.39 -8.48 -9.60
N ILE A 492 7.25 -7.77 -10.34
CA ILE A 492 7.68 -8.13 -11.70
C ILE A 492 9.18 -8.47 -11.76
N ALA A 493 9.85 -8.60 -10.61
CA ALA A 493 11.23 -9.05 -10.54
C ALA A 493 11.32 -10.56 -10.34
N GLU A 494 12.42 -11.14 -10.80
CA GLU A 494 12.71 -12.57 -10.64
C GLU A 494 12.87 -12.97 -9.18
N ILE A 495 13.54 -12.13 -8.38
CA ILE A 495 13.61 -12.22 -6.91
C ILE A 495 13.01 -10.94 -6.32
N ALA A 496 12.07 -11.08 -5.39
CA ALA A 496 11.50 -9.91 -4.75
C ALA A 496 11.26 -10.05 -3.26
N LEU A 497 11.41 -8.94 -2.54
CA LEU A 497 11.17 -8.84 -1.11
C LEU A 497 10.19 -7.72 -0.78
N THR A 498 9.18 -8.02 0.03
CA THR A 498 8.26 -7.02 0.59
C THR A 498 8.28 -7.08 2.12
N GLY A 499 8.62 -5.97 2.77
CA GLY A 499 8.72 -5.87 4.23
C GLY A 499 7.39 -6.08 4.94
N ARG A 500 7.43 -6.82 6.06
CA ARG A 500 6.28 -7.14 6.93
C ARG A 500 6.43 -6.58 8.33
N ALA A 501 7.64 -6.62 8.86
CA ALA A 501 8.03 -6.09 10.17
C ALA A 501 9.56 -5.87 10.16
N PRO A 502 10.15 -5.20 11.17
CA PRO A 502 11.60 -5.06 11.26
C PRO A 502 12.32 -6.41 11.09
N GLY A 503 13.19 -6.52 10.08
CA GLY A 503 13.93 -7.74 9.76
C GLY A 503 13.10 -8.90 9.17
N LYS A 504 11.82 -8.68 8.82
CA LYS A 504 10.92 -9.70 8.26
C LYS A 504 10.38 -9.31 6.89
N TYR A 505 10.39 -10.26 5.96
CA TYR A 505 10.01 -10.06 4.56
C TYR A 505 9.19 -11.23 4.02
N ASN A 506 8.31 -10.94 3.07
CA ASN A 506 7.83 -11.95 2.14
C ASN A 506 8.82 -12.07 0.98
N LEU A 507 9.13 -13.30 0.56
CA LEU A 507 9.97 -13.61 -0.60
C LEU A 507 9.10 -14.07 -1.77
N TYR A 508 9.37 -13.54 -2.96
CA TYR A 508 8.68 -13.91 -4.19
C TYR A 508 9.69 -14.32 -5.26
N LEU A 509 9.30 -15.28 -6.10
CA LEU A 509 10.09 -15.79 -7.22
C LEU A 509 9.26 -15.87 -8.50
N GLY A 510 9.92 -15.91 -9.66
CA GLY A 510 9.29 -16.28 -10.94
C GLY A 510 8.83 -15.12 -11.82
N GLY A 511 9.12 -13.86 -11.44
CA GLY A 511 8.87 -12.71 -12.31
C GLY A 511 9.69 -12.81 -13.60
N GLY A 512 9.25 -12.17 -14.67
CA GLY A 512 9.96 -12.18 -15.95
C GLY A 512 11.15 -11.22 -15.95
N PHE A 513 12.29 -11.61 -16.53
CA PHE A 513 13.50 -10.78 -16.59
C PHE A 513 13.24 -9.41 -17.25
N HIS A 514 12.31 -9.33 -18.20
CA HIS A 514 11.96 -8.10 -18.93
C HIS A 514 10.77 -7.34 -18.31
N GLY A 515 10.32 -7.73 -17.10
CA GLY A 515 9.16 -7.13 -16.44
C GLY A 515 7.81 -7.51 -17.06
N GLN A 516 7.76 -8.57 -17.87
CA GLN A 516 6.60 -9.04 -18.63
C GLN A 516 5.71 -10.03 -17.88
N ARG A 517 6.10 -10.45 -16.66
CA ARG A 517 5.39 -11.46 -15.88
C ARG A 517 5.48 -11.17 -14.38
N LEU A 518 4.39 -11.45 -13.66
CA LEU A 518 4.33 -11.35 -12.21
C LEU A 518 5.04 -12.54 -11.52
N ASN A 519 5.66 -12.28 -10.38
CA ASN A 519 6.16 -13.32 -9.48
C ASN A 519 5.08 -13.84 -8.53
N LYS A 520 5.40 -14.94 -7.82
CA LYS A 520 4.55 -15.56 -6.81
C LYS A 520 5.31 -15.69 -5.49
N MET A 521 4.59 -15.49 -4.38
CA MET A 521 5.17 -15.59 -3.04
C MET A 521 5.58 -17.05 -2.76
N VAL A 522 6.80 -17.25 -2.26
CA VAL A 522 7.34 -18.57 -1.88
C VAL A 522 7.53 -18.68 -0.36
N LEU A 523 7.87 -17.58 0.32
CA LEU A 523 7.95 -17.51 1.79
C LEU A 523 7.23 -16.26 2.29
N GLU A 524 6.54 -16.40 3.42
CA GLU A 524 5.80 -15.32 4.06
C GLU A 524 6.42 -14.98 5.41
N ASN A 525 6.63 -13.69 5.66
CA ASN A 525 7.04 -13.14 6.97
C ASN A 525 8.31 -13.81 7.58
N VAL A 526 9.30 -14.06 6.75
CA VAL A 526 10.55 -14.74 7.12
C VAL A 526 11.70 -13.76 7.37
N GLY A 527 12.69 -14.20 8.15
CA GLY A 527 13.95 -13.47 8.35
C GLY A 527 15.03 -13.86 7.34
N GLU A 528 16.17 -13.18 7.40
CA GLU A 528 17.29 -13.33 6.45
C GLU A 528 17.76 -14.78 6.26
N ALA A 529 17.96 -15.55 7.34
CA ALA A 529 18.46 -16.92 7.25
C ALA A 529 17.58 -17.80 6.34
N ALA A 530 16.26 -17.80 6.54
CA ALA A 530 15.33 -18.58 5.72
C ALA A 530 15.26 -18.08 4.25
N ILE A 531 15.49 -16.78 4.03
CA ILE A 531 15.58 -16.21 2.68
C ILE A 531 16.84 -16.74 1.98
N LEU A 532 17.99 -16.67 2.64
CA LEU A 532 19.27 -17.14 2.10
C LEU A 532 19.25 -18.66 1.87
N ASP A 533 18.66 -19.45 2.76
CA ASP A 533 18.51 -20.90 2.59
C ASP A 533 17.69 -21.26 1.34
N MET A 534 16.54 -20.59 1.14
CA MET A 534 15.71 -20.78 -0.04
C MET A 534 16.45 -20.37 -1.31
N LEU A 535 17.10 -19.19 -1.31
CA LEU A 535 17.82 -18.71 -2.47
C LEU A 535 19.03 -19.59 -2.79
N ALA A 536 19.77 -20.07 -1.80
CA ALA A 536 20.90 -20.98 -1.99
C ALA A 536 20.47 -22.27 -2.69
N LYS A 537 19.35 -22.86 -2.24
CA LYS A 537 18.77 -24.04 -2.90
C LYS A 537 18.39 -23.77 -4.35
N VAL A 538 17.69 -22.67 -4.63
CA VAL A 538 17.19 -22.35 -5.98
C VAL A 538 18.36 -22.00 -6.91
N ILE A 539 19.32 -21.20 -6.45
CA ILE A 539 20.51 -20.78 -7.21
C ILE A 539 21.40 -21.98 -7.53
N ALA A 540 21.65 -22.87 -6.57
CA ALA A 540 22.41 -24.10 -6.81
C ALA A 540 21.76 -24.96 -7.91
N HIS A 541 20.44 -25.11 -7.86
CA HIS A 541 19.69 -25.86 -8.87
C HIS A 541 19.70 -25.16 -10.24
N PHE A 542 19.59 -23.83 -10.27
CA PHE A 542 19.67 -23.03 -11.49
C PHE A 542 21.03 -23.18 -12.17
N ALA A 543 22.12 -23.17 -11.40
CA ALA A 543 23.47 -23.34 -11.93
C ALA A 543 23.64 -24.68 -12.68
N THR A 544 22.99 -25.74 -12.20
CA THR A 544 23.18 -27.10 -12.73
C THR A 544 22.17 -27.51 -13.81
N ASP A 545 20.91 -27.05 -13.72
CA ASP A 545 19.81 -27.57 -14.55
C ASP A 545 19.21 -26.54 -15.50
N ARG A 546 19.68 -25.28 -15.52
CA ARG A 546 19.17 -24.29 -16.47
C ARG A 546 19.36 -24.71 -17.92
N ARG A 547 18.37 -24.42 -18.76
CA ARG A 547 18.51 -24.55 -20.21
C ARG A 547 19.38 -23.42 -20.75
N SER A 548 19.89 -23.59 -21.98
CA SER A 548 20.63 -22.53 -22.65
C SER A 548 19.80 -21.25 -22.74
N HIS A 549 20.38 -20.13 -22.32
CA HIS A 549 19.74 -18.80 -22.26
C HIS A 549 18.50 -18.68 -21.36
N GLU A 550 18.22 -19.66 -20.50
CA GLU A 550 17.10 -19.59 -19.56
C GLU A 550 17.39 -18.61 -18.43
N ARG A 551 16.44 -17.69 -18.18
CA ARG A 551 16.51 -16.72 -17.09
C ARG A 551 16.08 -17.35 -15.77
N PHE A 552 16.56 -16.80 -14.65
CA PHE A 552 16.32 -17.33 -13.31
C PHE A 552 14.83 -17.43 -12.96
N GLY A 553 14.04 -16.41 -13.34
CA GLY A 553 12.59 -16.43 -13.12
C GLY A 553 11.85 -17.51 -13.93
N ASP A 554 12.27 -17.75 -15.18
CA ASP A 554 11.71 -18.81 -16.02
C ASP A 554 12.08 -20.19 -15.46
N PHE A 555 13.34 -20.34 -15.05
CA PHE A 555 13.82 -21.53 -14.37
C PHE A 555 13.02 -21.82 -13.09
N ALA A 556 12.77 -20.83 -12.23
CA ALA A 556 12.05 -21.01 -10.97
C ALA A 556 10.64 -21.58 -11.20
N ILE A 557 9.98 -21.21 -12.30
CA ILE A 557 8.69 -21.76 -12.70
C ILE A 557 8.87 -23.18 -13.25
N ARG A 558 9.77 -23.39 -14.21
CA ARG A 558 10.00 -24.69 -14.84
C ARG A 558 10.40 -25.77 -13.82
N ALA A 559 11.26 -25.41 -12.89
CA ALA A 559 11.77 -26.30 -11.84
C ALA A 559 10.76 -26.51 -10.69
N GLY A 560 9.58 -25.88 -10.74
CA GLY A 560 8.49 -26.12 -9.79
C GLY A 560 8.66 -25.43 -8.43
N TYR A 561 9.52 -24.42 -8.30
CA TYR A 561 9.61 -23.62 -7.06
C TYR A 561 8.40 -22.72 -6.86
N VAL A 562 7.80 -22.25 -7.95
CA VAL A 562 6.58 -21.44 -7.97
C VAL A 562 5.75 -21.75 -9.22
N ALA A 563 4.43 -21.56 -9.15
CA ALA A 563 3.58 -21.59 -10.33
C ALA A 563 3.61 -20.25 -11.08
N GLU A 564 3.45 -20.30 -12.40
CA GLU A 564 3.25 -19.11 -13.23
C GLU A 564 1.96 -18.36 -12.85
N VAL A 565 2.04 -17.04 -12.76
CA VAL A 565 0.87 -16.17 -12.59
C VAL A 565 0.33 -15.78 -13.96
N LYS A 566 -0.79 -16.39 -14.38
CA LYS A 566 -1.40 -16.18 -15.71
C LYS A 566 -2.46 -15.08 -15.75
N GLU A 567 -3.16 -14.86 -14.64
CA GLU A 567 -4.14 -13.78 -14.50
C GLU A 567 -3.91 -13.03 -13.20
N ALA A 568 -3.77 -11.71 -13.30
CA ALA A 568 -3.70 -10.83 -12.16
C ALA A 568 -5.12 -10.53 -11.66
N GLY A 569 -5.57 -11.27 -10.64
CA GLY A 569 -6.90 -11.06 -10.05
C GLY A 569 -7.65 -12.34 -9.70
N ILE A 570 -7.21 -13.50 -10.20
CA ILE A 570 -7.77 -14.81 -9.82
C ILE A 570 -6.62 -15.82 -9.67
N SER A 571 -5.85 -15.71 -8.59
CA SER A 571 -5.15 -16.85 -7.96
C SER A 571 -4.27 -16.37 -6.80
N THR A 572 -4.81 -16.41 -5.59
CA THR A 572 -4.07 -16.94 -4.44
C THR A 572 -4.80 -18.16 -3.91
N THR A 573 -4.77 -19.24 -4.68
CA THR A 573 -4.55 -20.63 -4.22
C THR A 573 -4.49 -21.53 -5.45
N ASP A 574 -3.38 -22.26 -5.59
CA ASP A 574 -3.31 -23.39 -6.53
C ASP A 574 -4.47 -24.35 -6.29
N ALA A 575 -5.05 -24.81 -7.39
CA ALA A 575 -6.05 -25.88 -7.49
C ALA A 575 -5.55 -27.28 -7.05
N SER A 576 -4.52 -27.34 -6.19
CA SER A 576 -4.11 -28.54 -5.44
C SER A 576 -4.30 -28.41 -3.92
N ARG A 577 -4.98 -27.34 -3.45
CA ARG A 577 -5.47 -27.21 -2.07
C ARG A 577 -6.98 -27.05 -2.02
N SER A 578 -7.71 -28.03 -2.56
CA SER A 578 -9.16 -28.17 -2.38
C SER A 578 -9.59 -28.58 -0.96
N ASN A 579 -8.79 -28.32 0.07
CA ASN A 579 -9.18 -28.49 1.47
C ASN A 579 -8.37 -27.54 2.35
N ARG A 580 -8.87 -26.32 2.50
CA ARG A 580 -8.76 -25.48 3.71
C ARG A 580 -9.66 -24.25 3.51
N LYS A 581 -10.96 -24.47 3.67
CA LYS A 581 -11.86 -23.45 4.24
C LYS A 581 -11.32 -23.14 5.65
N ASP A 582 -11.56 -21.91 6.10
CA ASP A 582 -11.27 -21.37 7.43
C ASP A 582 -10.04 -20.44 7.49
N GLU A 583 -10.07 -19.35 6.71
CA GLU A 583 -9.61 -18.06 7.24
C GLU A 583 -10.54 -17.71 8.40
N ILE A 584 -10.01 -17.69 9.64
CA ILE A 584 -10.76 -17.27 10.83
C ILE A 584 -11.16 -15.80 10.64
N MET A 585 -12.41 -15.57 10.20
CA MET A 585 -13.03 -14.24 10.23
C MET A 585 -13.22 -13.86 11.70
N SER A 586 -12.63 -12.74 12.14
CA SER A 586 -12.95 -12.19 13.45
C SER A 586 -14.42 -11.76 13.46
N LEU A 587 -15.22 -12.39 14.33
CA LEU A 587 -16.64 -12.07 14.49
C LEU A 587 -16.81 -10.64 15.02
N GLN A 588 -17.70 -9.88 14.40
CA GLN A 588 -17.91 -8.46 14.71
C GLN A 588 -19.20 -8.26 15.52
N LEU A 589 -19.23 -7.19 16.33
CA LEU A 589 -20.44 -6.77 17.04
C LEU A 589 -21.59 -6.52 16.04
N GLY A 590 -22.78 -6.99 16.37
CA GLY A 590 -23.98 -6.89 15.54
C GLY A 590 -24.16 -7.99 14.50
N GLN A 591 -23.14 -8.83 14.25
CA GLN A 591 -23.28 -10.02 13.42
C GLN A 591 -24.07 -11.12 14.16
N ILE A 592 -24.76 -11.96 13.39
CA ILE A 592 -25.38 -13.18 13.93
C ILE A 592 -24.25 -14.14 14.33
N ALA A 593 -24.27 -14.59 15.58
CA ALA A 593 -23.36 -15.58 16.12
C ALA A 593 -23.48 -16.88 15.30
N PRO A 594 -22.38 -17.43 14.76
CA PRO A 594 -22.44 -18.63 13.94
C PRO A 594 -23.13 -19.80 14.66
N ASP A 595 -24.10 -20.43 14.00
CA ASP A 595 -24.73 -21.63 14.57
C ASP A 595 -23.79 -22.84 14.47
N PHE A 596 -23.92 -23.78 15.40
CA PHE A 596 -23.14 -25.01 15.42
C PHE A 596 -23.86 -26.14 16.12
N GLU A 597 -23.38 -27.35 15.90
CA GLU A 597 -23.81 -28.56 16.59
C GLU A 597 -22.59 -29.27 17.17
N GLN A 598 -22.51 -29.42 18.49
CA GLN A 598 -21.35 -30.00 19.19
C GLN A 598 -21.77 -30.84 20.41
N GLN A 599 -20.94 -31.82 20.78
CA GLN A 599 -21.14 -32.61 22.01
C GLN A 599 -20.85 -31.78 23.26
N SER A 600 -21.55 -32.09 24.36
CA SER A 600 -21.35 -31.44 25.65
C SER A 600 -21.59 -32.40 26.82
N THR A 601 -21.26 -31.97 28.03
CA THR A 601 -21.57 -32.70 29.28
C THR A 601 -23.08 -32.90 29.51
N GLN A 602 -23.95 -32.15 28.83
CA GLN A 602 -25.41 -32.29 28.90
C GLN A 602 -26.02 -32.86 27.61
N GLY A 603 -25.22 -33.56 26.81
CA GLY A 603 -25.62 -34.10 25.51
C GLY A 603 -25.33 -33.16 24.35
N LYS A 604 -25.81 -33.50 23.15
CA LYS A 604 -25.51 -32.75 21.93
C LYS A 604 -26.31 -31.44 21.88
N ILE A 605 -25.63 -30.32 21.67
CA ILE A 605 -26.22 -28.99 21.61
C ILE A 605 -26.22 -28.47 20.18
N ARG A 606 -27.38 -28.00 19.70
CA ARG A 606 -27.50 -27.08 18.56
C ARG A 606 -27.63 -25.66 19.11
N PHE A 607 -26.66 -24.81 18.82
CA PHE A 607 -26.45 -23.58 19.59
C PHE A 607 -27.65 -22.64 19.56
N HIS A 608 -28.20 -22.33 18.38
CA HIS A 608 -29.32 -21.39 18.26
C HIS A 608 -30.61 -21.91 18.90
N GLU A 609 -30.87 -23.21 18.74
CA GLU A 609 -32.02 -23.89 19.33
C GLU A 609 -31.94 -23.92 20.87
N TRP A 610 -30.78 -24.31 21.40
CA TRP A 610 -30.51 -24.34 22.84
C TRP A 610 -30.59 -22.95 23.48
N LEU A 611 -30.05 -21.93 22.80
CA LEU A 611 -30.09 -20.56 23.28
C LEU A 611 -31.54 -20.05 23.33
N GLY A 612 -32.36 -20.37 22.33
CA GLY A 612 -33.78 -20.01 22.29
C GLY A 612 -33.97 -18.50 22.33
N ASN A 613 -34.88 -17.98 23.16
CA ASN A 613 -35.09 -16.53 23.34
C ASN A 613 -34.30 -15.93 24.51
N SER A 614 -33.33 -16.67 25.07
CA SER A 614 -32.49 -16.19 26.16
C SER A 614 -31.29 -15.39 25.63
N TRP A 615 -30.72 -14.55 26.49
CA TRP A 615 -29.35 -14.07 26.30
C TRP A 615 -28.36 -15.21 26.56
N GLY A 616 -27.16 -15.12 26.00
CA GLY A 616 -26.13 -16.14 26.14
C GLY A 616 -24.76 -15.54 26.46
N ILE A 617 -24.00 -16.20 27.32
CA ILE A 617 -22.55 -15.99 27.44
C ILE A 617 -21.85 -17.25 26.95
N PHE A 618 -21.15 -17.12 25.83
CA PHE A 618 -20.37 -18.21 25.23
C PHE A 618 -18.89 -17.96 25.41
N PHE A 619 -18.18 -18.85 26.10
CA PHE A 619 -16.80 -18.60 26.51
C PHE A 619 -15.93 -19.86 26.43
N SER A 620 -14.62 -19.66 26.24
CA SER A 620 -13.65 -20.75 26.10
C SER A 620 -12.59 -20.80 27.19
N HIS A 621 -12.05 -21.97 27.52
CA HIS A 621 -10.90 -22.08 28.42
C HIS A 621 -9.81 -22.96 27.78
N PRO A 622 -8.51 -22.64 27.98
CA PRO A 622 -7.43 -23.33 27.27
C PRO A 622 -7.45 -24.85 27.35
N LYS A 623 -7.60 -25.40 28.55
CA LYS A 623 -7.58 -26.85 28.78
C LYS A 623 -8.15 -27.22 30.14
N ASN A 624 -8.65 -28.44 30.28
CA ASN A 624 -8.98 -29.05 31.57
C ASN A 624 -7.75 -29.23 32.47
N PHE A 625 -7.97 -29.39 33.77
CA PHE A 625 -6.95 -29.54 34.80
C PHE A 625 -5.95 -28.37 34.87
N THR A 626 -6.43 -27.14 34.62
CA THR A 626 -5.61 -25.92 34.68
C THR A 626 -6.04 -24.98 35.80
N PRO A 627 -5.09 -24.30 36.48
CA PRO A 627 -5.36 -23.64 37.77
C PRO A 627 -6.33 -22.46 37.64
N VAL A 628 -6.12 -21.55 36.70
CA VAL A 628 -6.99 -20.37 36.53
C VAL A 628 -8.37 -20.76 35.98
N CYS A 629 -8.45 -21.79 35.13
CA CYS A 629 -9.74 -22.23 34.59
C CYS A 629 -10.60 -22.92 35.65
N THR A 630 -9.98 -23.61 36.61
CA THR A 630 -10.65 -24.22 37.77
C THR A 630 -11.44 -23.16 38.54
N THR A 631 -10.82 -22.00 38.82
CA THR A 631 -11.48 -20.91 39.56
C THR A 631 -12.55 -20.20 38.72
N GLU A 632 -12.32 -20.00 37.42
CA GLU A 632 -13.28 -19.33 36.54
C GLU A 632 -14.58 -20.14 36.35
N LEU A 633 -14.49 -21.45 36.13
CA LEU A 633 -15.68 -22.28 35.90
C LEU A 633 -16.54 -22.40 37.16
N ALA A 634 -15.92 -22.52 38.33
CA ALA A 634 -16.64 -22.47 39.61
C ALA A 634 -17.34 -21.13 39.83
N GLU A 635 -16.71 -20.01 39.47
CA GLU A 635 -17.33 -18.69 39.59
C GLU A 635 -18.54 -18.54 38.66
N VAL A 636 -18.47 -19.05 37.42
CA VAL A 636 -19.65 -19.10 36.53
C VAL A 636 -20.79 -19.91 37.15
N ALA A 637 -20.47 -21.07 37.75
CA ALA A 637 -21.46 -21.92 38.40
C ALA A 637 -22.09 -21.25 39.63
N ARG A 638 -21.27 -20.61 40.47
CA ARG A 638 -21.71 -19.85 41.65
C ARG A 638 -22.63 -18.68 41.28
N LEU A 639 -22.34 -18.01 40.16
CA LEU A 639 -23.10 -16.88 39.65
C LEU A 639 -24.43 -17.26 38.98
N LYS A 640 -24.85 -18.53 39.02
CA LYS A 640 -26.15 -18.98 38.48
C LYS A 640 -27.35 -18.09 38.85
N PRO A 641 -27.54 -17.66 40.12
CA PRO A 641 -28.64 -16.75 40.45
C PRO A 641 -28.59 -15.41 39.69
N GLU A 642 -27.40 -14.89 39.40
CA GLU A 642 -27.21 -13.63 38.65
C GLU A 642 -27.44 -13.79 37.15
N TRP A 643 -27.11 -14.95 36.58
CA TRP A 643 -27.43 -15.30 35.20
C TRP A 643 -28.95 -15.46 35.01
N ASP A 644 -29.60 -16.20 35.92
CA ASP A 644 -31.03 -16.44 35.89
C ASP A 644 -31.82 -15.13 36.01
N LYS A 645 -31.39 -14.24 36.91
CA LYS A 645 -31.97 -12.88 37.08
C LYS A 645 -31.96 -12.06 35.78
N ARG A 646 -30.98 -12.27 34.90
CA ARG A 646 -30.82 -11.55 33.62
C ARG A 646 -31.33 -12.34 32.41
N GLY A 647 -31.86 -13.54 32.61
CA GLY A 647 -32.25 -14.44 31.53
C GLY A 647 -31.07 -14.84 30.62
N VAL A 648 -29.88 -14.99 31.20
CA VAL A 648 -28.64 -15.34 30.50
C VAL A 648 -28.31 -16.83 30.70
N LYS A 649 -27.95 -17.52 29.62
CA LYS A 649 -27.45 -18.90 29.67
C LYS A 649 -25.93 -18.96 29.46
N PRO A 650 -25.15 -19.50 30.40
CA PRO A 650 -23.73 -19.77 30.20
C PRO A 650 -23.48 -21.03 29.38
N LEU A 651 -22.48 -20.98 28.51
CA LEU A 651 -21.98 -22.09 27.69
C LEU A 651 -20.45 -22.03 27.66
N GLY A 652 -19.79 -23.07 28.19
CA GLY A 652 -18.33 -23.18 28.16
C GLY A 652 -17.83 -24.05 27.00
N LEU A 653 -16.58 -23.87 26.59
CA LEU A 653 -15.91 -24.67 25.56
C LEU A 653 -14.42 -24.87 25.86
N SER A 654 -13.92 -26.08 25.66
CA SER A 654 -12.50 -26.31 25.35
C SER A 654 -12.35 -27.37 24.27
N VAL A 655 -11.10 -27.61 23.87
CA VAL A 655 -10.71 -28.65 22.91
C VAL A 655 -10.55 -30.04 23.54
N ASP A 656 -10.93 -30.21 24.81
CA ASP A 656 -10.91 -31.49 25.51
C ASP A 656 -12.20 -32.29 25.25
N ASP A 657 -12.16 -33.60 25.49
CA ASP A 657 -13.31 -34.48 25.34
C ASP A 657 -14.29 -34.42 26.55
N VAL A 658 -15.48 -35.01 26.37
CA VAL A 658 -16.54 -35.02 27.41
C VAL A 658 -16.11 -35.82 28.65
N GLU A 659 -15.30 -36.86 28.49
CA GLU A 659 -14.83 -37.69 29.61
C GLU A 659 -13.90 -36.89 30.52
N ALA A 660 -12.98 -36.13 29.93
CA ALA A 660 -12.10 -35.20 30.63
C ALA A 660 -12.89 -34.09 31.33
N HIS A 661 -13.98 -33.58 30.74
CA HIS A 661 -14.87 -32.61 31.40
C HIS A 661 -15.51 -33.21 32.65
N ASN A 662 -16.14 -34.38 32.53
CA ASN A 662 -16.82 -35.05 33.64
C ASN A 662 -15.88 -35.44 34.79
N LEU A 663 -14.64 -35.80 34.47
CA LEU A 663 -13.62 -36.07 35.49
C LEU A 663 -13.24 -34.79 36.23
N TRP A 664 -12.98 -33.71 35.50
CA TRP A 664 -12.49 -32.46 36.09
C TRP A 664 -13.58 -31.67 36.82
N GLU A 665 -14.85 -31.82 36.45
CA GLU A 665 -15.99 -31.24 37.16
C GLU A 665 -16.00 -31.60 38.65
N LYS A 666 -15.57 -32.82 38.99
CA LYS A 666 -15.46 -33.28 40.39
C LYS A 666 -14.36 -32.54 41.14
N ASP A 667 -13.21 -32.34 40.50
CA ASP A 667 -12.10 -31.58 41.08
C ASP A 667 -12.49 -30.11 41.31
N ILE A 668 -13.26 -29.52 40.40
CA ILE A 668 -13.77 -28.16 40.54
C ILE A 668 -14.74 -28.08 41.73
N GLU A 669 -15.69 -29.02 41.84
CA GLU A 669 -16.62 -29.07 42.97
C GLU A 669 -15.88 -29.23 44.30
N GLU A 670 -14.95 -30.19 44.37
CA GLU A 670 -14.18 -30.49 45.58
C GLU A 670 -13.32 -29.30 46.03
N THR A 671 -12.65 -28.63 45.09
CA THR A 671 -11.70 -27.56 45.43
C THR A 671 -12.31 -26.17 45.54
N GLN A 672 -13.40 -25.89 44.81
CA GLN A 672 -14.02 -24.56 44.75
C GLN A 672 -15.39 -24.49 45.44
N GLY A 673 -15.97 -25.62 45.83
CA GLY A 673 -17.24 -25.70 46.55
C GLY A 673 -18.50 -25.52 45.69
N HIS A 674 -18.37 -25.55 44.36
CA HIS A 674 -19.49 -25.37 43.43
C HIS A 674 -19.38 -26.36 42.26
N ALA A 675 -20.35 -27.27 42.14
CA ALA A 675 -20.52 -28.11 40.97
C ALA A 675 -20.92 -27.29 39.73
N LEU A 676 -20.39 -27.65 38.56
CA LEU A 676 -20.79 -27.01 37.31
C LEU A 676 -22.28 -27.30 37.05
N ASN A 677 -23.02 -26.24 36.72
CA ASN A 677 -24.47 -26.27 36.52
C ASN A 677 -24.89 -25.75 35.14
N PHE A 678 -23.96 -25.79 34.19
CA PHE A 678 -24.11 -25.35 32.81
C PHE A 678 -23.31 -26.28 31.88
N PRO A 679 -23.67 -26.36 30.59
CA PRO A 679 -23.01 -27.27 29.66
C PRO A 679 -21.58 -26.84 29.30
N MET A 680 -20.68 -27.83 29.25
CA MET A 680 -19.32 -27.71 28.72
C MET A 680 -19.22 -28.41 27.38
N LEU A 681 -18.93 -27.67 26.30
CA LEU A 681 -18.72 -28.23 24.97
C LEU A 681 -17.36 -28.93 24.90
N ALA A 682 -17.37 -30.11 24.29
CA ALA A 682 -16.17 -30.86 23.93
C ALA A 682 -15.85 -30.61 22.45
N ASP A 683 -14.88 -29.73 22.16
CA ASP A 683 -14.50 -29.29 20.82
C ASP A 683 -13.18 -29.94 20.36
N THR A 684 -13.08 -31.27 20.48
CA THR A 684 -11.87 -32.04 20.15
C THR A 684 -11.45 -31.91 18.68
N ASP A 685 -12.40 -31.63 17.78
CA ASP A 685 -12.17 -31.36 16.36
C ASP A 685 -11.84 -29.88 16.07
N LYS A 686 -11.82 -29.03 17.10
CA LYS A 686 -11.56 -27.58 17.06
C LYS A 686 -12.53 -26.81 16.18
N LYS A 687 -13.66 -27.40 15.82
CA LYS A 687 -14.58 -26.85 14.82
C LYS A 687 -15.23 -25.58 15.34
N VAL A 688 -15.77 -25.61 16.55
CA VAL A 688 -16.47 -24.46 17.14
C VAL A 688 -15.48 -23.39 17.57
N ALA A 689 -14.32 -23.79 18.10
CA ALA A 689 -13.24 -22.88 18.48
C ALA A 689 -12.73 -22.09 17.27
N ASN A 690 -12.51 -22.74 16.12
CA ASN A 690 -12.14 -22.05 14.89
C ASN A 690 -13.28 -21.17 14.36
N LEU A 691 -14.52 -21.66 14.40
CA LEU A 691 -15.71 -20.92 13.96
C LEU A 691 -15.90 -19.60 14.73
N TYR A 692 -15.51 -19.58 16.00
CA TYR A 692 -15.58 -18.40 16.86
C TYR A 692 -14.23 -17.69 17.06
N GLY A 693 -13.19 -18.07 16.32
CA GLY A 693 -11.85 -17.48 16.42
C GLY A 693 -11.23 -17.56 17.81
N MET A 694 -11.56 -18.60 18.57
CA MET A 694 -11.09 -18.83 19.94
C MET A 694 -9.69 -19.47 19.99
N ILE A 695 -9.05 -19.75 18.86
CA ILE A 695 -7.66 -20.24 18.78
C ILE A 695 -6.80 -19.13 18.16
N HIS A 696 -5.86 -18.60 18.95
CA HIS A 696 -4.87 -17.64 18.47
C HIS A 696 -3.55 -18.38 18.21
N ALA A 697 -3.30 -18.75 16.95
CA ALA A 697 -2.18 -19.60 16.55
C ALA A 697 -0.80 -19.08 16.98
N GLU A 698 -0.62 -17.76 17.05
CA GLU A 698 0.63 -17.13 17.52
C GLU A 698 0.82 -17.22 19.04
N THR A 699 -0.24 -17.49 19.81
CA THR A 699 -0.18 -17.72 21.27
C THR A 699 0.03 -19.20 21.55
N ASP A 700 -0.89 -20.04 21.09
CA ASP A 700 -0.78 -21.51 21.10
C ASP A 700 -1.85 -22.09 20.14
N PRO A 701 -1.48 -22.81 19.07
CA PRO A 701 -2.45 -23.38 18.13
C PRO A 701 -3.18 -24.63 18.66
N ASN A 702 -2.79 -25.14 19.84
CA ASN A 702 -3.32 -26.38 20.39
C ASN A 702 -4.44 -26.17 21.41
N VAL A 703 -4.60 -24.97 21.93
CA VAL A 703 -5.60 -24.64 22.95
C VAL A 703 -6.37 -23.39 22.58
N THR A 704 -7.54 -23.18 23.19
CA THR A 704 -8.25 -21.91 23.02
C THR A 704 -7.64 -20.81 23.88
N VAL A 705 -7.73 -19.56 23.46
CA VAL A 705 -7.57 -18.40 24.34
C VAL A 705 -8.81 -18.22 25.22
N ARG A 706 -8.77 -17.30 26.19
CA ARG A 706 -9.93 -16.99 27.04
C ARG A 706 -10.85 -15.97 26.36
N ALA A 707 -11.67 -16.44 25.42
CA ALA A 707 -12.65 -15.61 24.72
C ALA A 707 -14.01 -15.60 25.43
N VAL A 708 -14.75 -14.49 25.35
CA VAL A 708 -16.13 -14.36 25.84
C VAL A 708 -16.95 -13.66 24.76
N TYR A 709 -18.11 -14.20 24.44
CA TYR A 709 -19.11 -13.58 23.60
C TYR A 709 -20.43 -13.45 24.38
N VAL A 710 -20.96 -12.23 24.45
CA VAL A 710 -22.34 -11.99 24.92
C VAL A 710 -23.24 -11.92 23.70
N ILE A 711 -24.27 -12.77 23.66
CA ILE A 711 -25.15 -12.98 22.50
C ILE A 711 -26.60 -12.71 22.92
N ASP A 712 -27.31 -11.91 22.13
CA ASP A 712 -28.70 -11.53 22.44
C ASP A 712 -29.73 -12.56 21.94
N PRO A 713 -31.02 -12.43 22.30
CA PRO A 713 -32.09 -13.33 21.84
C PRO A 713 -32.24 -13.39 20.31
N THR A 714 -31.84 -12.34 19.58
CA THR A 714 -31.81 -12.30 18.11
C THR A 714 -30.54 -12.93 17.52
N LYS A 715 -29.74 -13.61 18.35
CA LYS A 715 -28.48 -14.27 18.03
C LYS A 715 -27.37 -13.29 17.67
N LYS A 716 -27.51 -12.00 17.92
CA LYS A 716 -26.45 -11.05 17.60
C LYS A 716 -25.39 -11.02 18.68
N ILE A 717 -24.13 -10.90 18.27
CA ILE A 717 -23.00 -10.69 19.16
C ILE A 717 -23.04 -9.24 19.65
N ARG A 718 -23.09 -9.03 20.98
CA ARG A 718 -23.24 -7.72 21.62
C ARG A 718 -22.00 -7.27 22.38
N LEU A 719 -21.15 -8.21 22.79
CA LEU A 719 -19.86 -7.96 23.40
C LEU A 719 -18.91 -9.10 23.05
N SER A 720 -17.63 -8.77 22.85
CA SER A 720 -16.54 -9.73 22.76
C SER A 720 -15.38 -9.27 23.65
N LEU A 721 -14.87 -10.16 24.50
CA LEU A 721 -13.70 -9.93 25.34
C LEU A 721 -12.71 -11.08 25.17
N THR A 722 -11.42 -10.77 25.04
CA THR A 722 -10.37 -11.80 24.94
C THR A 722 -9.26 -11.51 25.95
N TYR A 723 -8.98 -12.51 26.78
CA TYR A 723 -7.93 -12.46 27.79
C TYR A 723 -6.77 -13.40 27.41
N PRO A 724 -5.52 -13.05 27.75
CA PRO A 724 -4.43 -14.02 27.67
C PRO A 724 -4.66 -15.17 28.67
N PRO A 725 -4.09 -16.36 28.45
CA PRO A 725 -4.26 -17.50 29.37
C PRO A 725 -3.88 -17.19 30.84
N SER A 726 -2.99 -16.23 31.06
CA SER A 726 -2.48 -15.80 32.37
C SER A 726 -3.41 -14.88 33.16
N ALA A 727 -4.45 -14.31 32.54
CA ALA A 727 -5.36 -13.38 33.21
C ALA A 727 -6.76 -13.99 33.35
N GLY A 728 -7.27 -14.04 34.58
CA GLY A 728 -8.65 -14.45 34.85
C GLY A 728 -9.66 -13.40 34.39
N ARG A 729 -10.84 -13.85 33.97
CA ARG A 729 -11.98 -13.01 33.59
C ARG A 729 -12.51 -12.21 34.77
N ASN A 730 -12.92 -10.98 34.50
CA ASN A 730 -13.66 -10.16 35.45
C ASN A 730 -15.16 -10.35 35.25
N PHE A 731 -15.78 -11.25 36.01
CA PHE A 731 -17.23 -11.52 35.90
C PHE A 731 -18.10 -10.35 36.35
N SER A 732 -17.61 -9.47 37.22
CA SER A 732 -18.31 -8.23 37.57
C SER A 732 -18.47 -7.32 36.36
N GLU A 733 -17.43 -7.21 35.52
CA GLU A 733 -17.51 -6.44 34.26
C GLU A 733 -18.47 -7.10 33.26
N ILE A 734 -18.45 -8.42 33.16
CA ILE A 734 -19.34 -9.16 32.26
C ILE A 734 -20.81 -8.94 32.66
N LEU A 735 -21.14 -9.07 33.95
CA LEU A 735 -22.49 -8.82 34.47
C LEU A 735 -22.93 -7.36 34.25
N ARG A 736 -22.04 -6.40 34.59
CA ARG A 736 -22.29 -4.96 34.39
C ARG A 736 -22.52 -4.61 32.92
N ALA A 737 -21.76 -5.21 32.01
CA ALA A 737 -21.92 -4.99 30.57
C ALA A 737 -23.25 -5.58 30.06
N ILE A 738 -23.68 -6.73 30.56
CA ILE A 738 -25.01 -7.30 30.25
C ILE A 738 -26.12 -6.35 30.73
N ASP A 739 -26.02 -5.83 31.95
CA ASP A 739 -26.99 -4.86 32.49
C ASP A 739 -27.08 -3.61 31.61
N SER A 740 -25.93 -3.08 31.18
CA SER A 740 -25.86 -1.94 30.27
C SER A 740 -26.52 -2.22 28.90
N LEU A 741 -26.25 -3.40 28.33
CA LEU A 741 -26.80 -3.82 27.03
C LEU A 741 -28.32 -4.00 27.09
N GLN A 742 -28.82 -4.71 28.10
CA GLN A 742 -30.26 -4.93 28.29
C GLN A 742 -30.99 -3.62 28.57
N LEU A 743 -30.40 -2.73 29.38
CA LEU A 743 -30.96 -1.42 29.66
C LEU A 743 -31.02 -0.52 28.43
N THR A 744 -29.98 -0.57 27.58
CA THR A 744 -29.92 0.20 26.34
C THR A 744 -31.00 -0.24 25.35
N ASP A 745 -31.24 -1.55 25.25
CA ASP A 745 -32.27 -2.12 24.38
C ASP A 745 -33.67 -1.72 24.83
N ASP A 746 -33.92 -1.82 26.14
CA ASP A 746 -35.21 -1.51 26.75
C ASP A 746 -35.48 0.00 26.74
N GLN A 747 -34.59 0.81 27.33
CA GLN A 747 -34.84 2.22 27.65
C GLN A 747 -34.26 3.23 26.65
N LYS A 748 -33.63 2.80 25.54
CA LYS A 748 -32.92 3.67 24.55
C LYS A 748 -32.06 4.75 25.23
N VAL A 749 -31.30 4.33 26.22
CA VAL A 749 -30.29 5.14 26.92
C VAL A 749 -28.90 4.62 26.59
N SER A 750 -27.87 5.39 26.92
CA SER A 750 -26.47 4.95 26.93
C SER A 750 -25.94 5.03 28.35
N THR A 751 -25.12 4.07 28.77
CA THR A 751 -24.50 4.08 30.11
C THR A 751 -23.14 4.78 30.08
N PRO A 752 -22.83 5.70 31.02
CA PRO A 752 -21.51 6.32 31.16
C PRO A 752 -20.36 5.33 31.40
N VAL A 753 -19.13 5.84 31.33
CA VAL A 753 -17.93 5.09 31.73
C VAL A 753 -18.07 4.61 33.18
N ASN A 754 -17.70 3.35 33.44
CA ASN A 754 -17.78 2.70 34.75
C ASN A 754 -19.18 2.72 35.40
N TRP A 755 -20.24 2.84 34.58
CA TRP A 755 -21.61 2.85 35.09
C TRP A 755 -21.98 1.55 35.78
N GLU A 756 -22.62 1.68 36.95
CA GLU A 756 -23.23 0.59 37.70
C GLU A 756 -24.75 0.74 37.77
N PRO A 757 -25.52 -0.37 37.90
CA PRO A 757 -26.97 -0.32 38.04
C PRO A 757 -27.44 0.67 39.12
N GLY A 758 -28.41 1.50 38.77
CA GLY A 758 -28.95 2.55 39.65
C GLY A 758 -28.27 3.92 39.51
N GLN A 759 -27.12 4.02 38.82
CA GLN A 759 -26.51 5.32 38.53
C GLN A 759 -27.20 6.05 37.35
N PRO A 760 -27.06 7.39 37.25
CA PRO A 760 -27.59 8.15 36.13
C PRO A 760 -27.08 7.65 34.77
N VAL A 761 -27.96 7.65 33.77
CA VAL A 761 -27.68 7.26 32.38
C VAL A 761 -27.79 8.45 31.43
N ILE A 762 -27.39 8.28 30.18
CA ILE A 762 -27.43 9.29 29.14
C ILE A 762 -28.62 8.99 28.21
N ILE A 763 -29.50 9.96 27.98
CA ILE A 763 -30.55 9.82 26.98
C ILE A 763 -29.90 9.69 25.61
N SER A 764 -30.25 8.64 24.85
CA SER A 764 -29.67 8.42 23.52
C SER A 764 -29.78 9.68 22.65
N PRO A 765 -28.71 10.10 21.95
CA PRO A 765 -28.77 11.21 21.00
C PRO A 765 -29.78 11.02 19.87
N SER A 766 -30.24 9.78 19.64
CA SER A 766 -31.26 9.46 18.65
C SER A 766 -32.68 9.91 19.05
N LEU A 767 -32.92 10.21 20.33
CA LEU A 767 -34.22 10.71 20.79
C LEU A 767 -34.26 12.24 20.74
N SER A 768 -35.29 12.80 20.11
CA SER A 768 -35.56 14.25 20.18
C SER A 768 -35.92 14.67 21.62
N ASN A 769 -35.92 15.97 21.91
CA ASN A 769 -36.32 16.46 23.24
C ASN A 769 -37.80 16.18 23.54
N GLU A 770 -38.65 16.14 22.52
CA GLU A 770 -40.07 15.80 22.63
C GLU A 770 -40.24 14.32 23.02
N GLN A 771 -39.58 13.42 22.29
CA GLN A 771 -39.58 11.98 22.59
C GLN A 771 -38.96 11.68 23.97
N ALA A 772 -37.92 12.43 24.34
CA ALA A 772 -37.31 12.31 25.65
C ALA A 772 -38.25 12.76 26.79
N LYS A 773 -39.07 13.80 26.60
CA LYS A 773 -40.08 14.24 27.58
C LYS A 773 -41.17 13.21 27.80
N GLU A 774 -41.65 12.59 26.72
CA GLU A 774 -42.65 11.53 26.80
C GLU A 774 -42.11 10.33 27.57
N ARG A 775 -40.85 9.98 27.33
CA ARG A 775 -40.23 8.79 27.90
C ARG A 775 -39.67 8.97 29.31
N PHE A 776 -39.21 10.17 29.63
CA PHE A 776 -38.62 10.51 30.92
C PHE A 776 -39.37 11.70 31.54
N PRO A 777 -40.63 11.49 32.00
CA PRO A 777 -41.49 12.56 32.51
C PRO A 777 -40.97 13.19 33.81
N GLN A 778 -40.07 12.50 34.52
CA GLN A 778 -39.34 13.04 35.68
C GLN A 778 -38.32 14.14 35.31
N GLY A 779 -38.08 14.37 34.01
CA GLY A 779 -37.10 15.30 33.51
C GLY A 779 -35.68 14.76 33.51
N TRP A 780 -34.74 15.55 32.99
CA TRP A 780 -33.32 15.21 32.91
C TRP A 780 -32.44 16.44 33.12
N LYS A 781 -31.18 16.21 33.46
CA LYS A 781 -30.14 17.25 33.53
C LYS A 781 -29.42 17.35 32.19
N GLU A 782 -29.70 18.39 31.42
CA GLU A 782 -28.97 18.66 30.19
C GLU A 782 -27.64 19.37 30.49
N LEU A 783 -26.53 18.68 30.25
CA LEU A 783 -25.20 19.27 30.34
C LEU A 783 -24.80 19.89 28.99
N ARG A 784 -25.14 19.21 27.89
CA ARG A 784 -25.02 19.66 26.50
C ARG A 784 -26.14 19.00 25.67
N PRO A 785 -26.44 19.49 24.45
CA PRO A 785 -27.47 18.87 23.61
C PRO A 785 -27.25 17.36 23.34
N TYR A 786 -26.00 16.91 23.27
CA TYR A 786 -25.64 15.50 23.10
C TYR A 786 -25.42 14.73 24.41
N LEU A 787 -25.47 15.42 25.57
CA LEU A 787 -25.18 14.86 26.89
C LEU A 787 -26.29 15.27 27.88
N ARG A 788 -27.37 14.51 27.80
CA ARG A 788 -28.56 14.65 28.64
C ARG A 788 -28.59 13.51 29.66
N MET A 789 -28.34 13.84 30.93
CA MET A 789 -28.25 12.86 32.02
C MET A 789 -29.62 12.66 32.67
N VAL A 790 -30.11 11.42 32.75
CA VAL A 790 -31.39 11.08 33.37
C VAL A 790 -31.19 10.03 34.46
N GLN A 791 -31.87 10.22 35.58
CA GLN A 791 -32.03 9.18 36.60
C GLN A 791 -33.28 8.38 36.24
N LEU A 792 -33.12 7.07 36.00
CA LEU A 792 -34.26 6.21 35.76
C LEU A 792 -35.04 6.01 37.06
N LEU A 793 -36.36 6.07 36.97
CA LEU A 793 -37.24 5.68 38.07
C LEU A 793 -37.29 4.16 38.09
N ASN A 794 -37.05 3.56 39.26
CA ASN A 794 -37.08 2.11 39.44
C ASN A 794 -38.48 1.54 39.24
#